data_AF-A0A3B9BBS1-F1
#
_entry.id   AF-A0A3B9BBS1-F1
#
_cell.length_a   1.000
_cell.length_b   1.000
_cell.length_c   1.000
_cell.angle_alpha   90.00
_cell.angle_beta   90.00
_cell.angle_gamma   90.00
#
_symmetry.space_group_name_H-M   'P 1'
#
loop_
_entity.id
_entity.type
_entity.pdbx_description
1 polymer ?
#
loop_
_entity_poly.entity_id
_entity_poly.type
_entity_poly.pdbx_seq_one_letter_code
_entity_poly.pdbx_strand_id
1 'polypeptide(L)'
;TGEWSLWQTLLVALTSALLAFWLYRKETKKGTSGPLRWLLPTLRCLALIALVLTFAGPVLQLQREEGNRGKITVFLDSSDSMNLKDKHYSPGKKILLAREHGFLPEESNLVDYRIITASHQMKKVADLLRKLGDKEPKNESNRMVRKELSSTLDILKDIRSTFSKFTKENVLLEEIWFNLEGINWREPAILKKMNSDKPDQKNYLSKLETPINLGDRYIRKISAYLTPPEDGEYIFWLKSDDSSVLQITQPEAKNQRILAEVKSAIGNSWNTAVKSEKIYLQKSTVYPIEILHKEGTGDDFCAVGWSRPSGEDEKPISGQFFSAPDRSQNIPFAPGLPNEIRNKFSSILRPDPLNAPTDFEDLSLEAMKISASMEVAFNSYARSLMGKNLIALNQAISDFEKFSRIERATRLLSHPQNGILKEFEDTHLLEIRNLSANATEMLWNNFSKPNEFAITVKPEAPQTNLTNGLLTSLRVDQQEEEGTQTQGAAVLITDGGHNQGASPLEAAKLLSIQNLPIYTIGLGSNQKPPDLALIKTTTPDSVYQEDRIRGTLTLKDNLYPGTPYKIKITDSTNKQVWEKSLVGMERGISQIDFDFPVKEIVERILSQIPESEKKAFRTIPLTFKLSVDPIEEEAETKNNEVTFSIDASRRKNQLLLIDSRSRWETRFLNNLFGRDARWEVSCVWGKPESGGRELPRGDEINKFPISKKALLEFDLLIFGEIEPDEFSKEEQNWIVDFVTQRAGGILFIDGPRQKLRTFTGKASTPIANLLPVIWKSEGSSLVSPRAFVRPKEGNQLSALTLDPIKERNEDVWKHLPLPAWVSPVEALPGTENFLEAVTNDNNESANTLVPVLAGRLVGAGKSFYLGFDESWRWRYEVADLYHQRFWNQLLSIVMEKPFALNQEQLSMDAGGSIHDPRKMIPLRVRLRDLQGNSPPPEYAEADALIWKDQEVVATVPLQGMESTNGLFAGEVFGLEPGDYQMSVRAPDILDEMEFAEQKLPMKVKAVTNEERNFLTCNESLLTEMADLSGGVYFNEENFRHLKEVLRPISSGRIIITEIILWQSFGWLIFVVSLLALEMFLRKRAGML
;
A
#
# COMPACT_ATOMS: atom_id res chain seq x y z
N THR A 1 -52.12 2.53 24.16
CA THR A 1 -52.67 3.18 25.37
C THR A 1 -53.91 2.45 25.88
N GLY A 2 -53.81 1.13 26.09
CA GLY A 2 -54.78 0.35 26.88
C GLY A 2 -54.07 -0.18 28.11
N GLU A 3 -54.76 -0.24 29.25
CA GLU A 3 -54.18 -0.76 30.51
C GLU A 3 -53.96 -2.28 30.47
N TRP A 4 -54.52 -2.97 29.48
CA TRP A 4 -54.53 -4.43 29.37
C TRP A 4 -53.58 -4.91 28.28
N SER A 5 -52.80 -5.95 28.58
CA SER A 5 -51.98 -6.62 27.56
C SER A 5 -52.83 -7.30 26.49
N LEU A 6 -52.27 -7.48 25.29
CA LEU A 6 -52.95 -8.09 24.15
C LEU A 6 -53.48 -9.50 24.47
N TRP A 7 -52.70 -10.32 25.20
CA TRP A 7 -53.11 -11.66 25.61
C TRP A 7 -54.25 -11.66 26.64
N GLN A 8 -54.23 -10.75 27.62
CA GLN A 8 -55.33 -10.61 28.59
C GLN A 8 -56.63 -10.20 27.88
N THR A 9 -56.54 -9.28 26.93
CA THR A 9 -57.69 -8.81 26.15
C THR A 9 -58.26 -9.94 25.29
N LEU A 10 -57.42 -10.70 24.57
CA LEU A 10 -57.87 -11.83 23.76
C LEU A 10 -58.51 -12.93 24.63
N LEU A 11 -57.94 -13.22 25.80
CA LEU A 11 -58.49 -14.22 26.71
C LEU A 11 -59.85 -13.81 27.26
N VAL A 12 -60.02 -12.54 27.66
CA VAL A 12 -61.30 -12.02 28.15
C VAL A 12 -62.33 -11.91 27.02
N ALA A 13 -61.91 -11.53 25.80
CA ALA A 13 -62.79 -11.49 24.64
C ALA A 13 -63.30 -12.89 24.28
N LEU A 14 -62.41 -13.88 24.23
CA LEU A 14 -62.75 -15.26 23.89
C LEU A 14 -63.65 -15.91 24.96
N THR A 15 -63.32 -15.73 26.23
CA THR A 15 -64.13 -16.26 27.35
C THR A 15 -65.50 -15.61 27.42
N SER A 16 -65.58 -14.28 27.26
CA SER A 16 -66.85 -13.55 27.21
C SER A 16 -67.70 -13.95 25.99
N ALA A 17 -67.07 -14.13 24.82
CA ALA A 17 -67.74 -14.60 23.61
C ALA A 17 -68.27 -16.03 23.77
N LEU A 18 -67.48 -16.95 24.34
CA LEU A 18 -67.90 -18.34 24.59
C LEU A 18 -69.06 -18.41 25.61
N LEU A 19 -68.98 -17.63 26.69
CA LEU A 19 -70.02 -17.55 27.71
C LEU A 19 -71.31 -16.97 27.12
N ALA A 20 -71.20 -15.86 26.37
CA ALA A 20 -72.33 -15.26 25.67
C ALA A 20 -72.93 -16.24 24.66
N PHE A 21 -72.11 -16.89 23.83
CA PHE A 21 -72.58 -17.89 22.87
C PHE A 21 -73.36 -19.01 23.56
N TRP A 22 -72.84 -19.53 24.67
CA TRP A 22 -73.47 -20.61 25.42
C TRP A 22 -74.81 -20.20 26.05
N LEU A 23 -74.86 -19.05 26.74
CA LEU A 23 -76.07 -18.52 27.36
C LEU A 23 -77.12 -18.16 26.30
N TYR A 24 -76.71 -17.44 25.25
CA TYR A 24 -77.62 -16.97 24.21
C TYR A 24 -78.15 -18.11 23.36
N ARG A 25 -77.33 -19.12 23.05
CA ARG A 25 -77.78 -20.31 22.32
C ARG A 25 -78.80 -21.13 23.11
N LYS A 26 -78.72 -21.12 24.45
CA LYS A 26 -79.70 -21.78 25.33
C LYS A 26 -81.04 -21.04 25.31
N GLU A 27 -81.01 -19.72 25.22
CA GLU A 27 -82.19 -18.86 25.11
C GLU A 27 -82.84 -18.95 23.71
N THR A 28 -82.06 -18.86 22.62
CA THR A 28 -82.58 -18.94 21.24
C THR A 28 -83.14 -20.32 20.89
N LYS A 29 -82.68 -21.39 21.55
CA LYS A 29 -83.21 -22.76 21.41
C LYS A 29 -84.70 -22.89 21.76
N LYS A 30 -85.25 -22.00 22.60
CA LYS A 30 -86.66 -22.07 23.05
C LYS A 30 -87.66 -21.37 22.14
N GLY A 31 -87.25 -20.73 21.03
CA GLY A 31 -88.17 -19.94 20.21
C GLY A 31 -87.80 -19.65 18.76
N THR A 32 -86.78 -20.28 18.15
CA THR A 32 -86.45 -20.06 16.72
C THR A 32 -86.20 -21.35 15.93
N SER A 33 -86.73 -21.41 14.70
CA SER A 33 -86.40 -22.43 13.70
C SER A 33 -85.64 -21.79 12.52
N GLY A 34 -84.55 -22.43 12.07
CA GLY A 34 -83.76 -21.98 10.91
C GLY A 34 -82.36 -21.39 11.23
N PRO A 35 -81.72 -20.69 10.27
CA PRO A 35 -80.33 -20.21 10.37
C PRO A 35 -80.10 -19.14 11.44
N LEU A 36 -81.15 -18.45 11.90
CA LEU A 36 -81.09 -17.45 12.98
C LEU A 36 -80.55 -18.00 14.31
N ARG A 37 -80.67 -19.32 14.55
CA ARG A 37 -80.16 -19.99 15.76
C ARG A 37 -78.63 -19.91 15.91
N TRP A 38 -77.92 -19.69 14.81
CA TRP A 38 -76.46 -19.51 14.78
C TRP A 38 -76.08 -18.05 14.51
N LEU A 39 -76.87 -17.34 13.71
CA LEU A 39 -76.61 -15.93 13.36
C LEU A 39 -76.74 -14.98 14.56
N LEU A 40 -77.76 -15.14 15.41
CA LEU A 40 -77.97 -14.23 16.54
C LEU A 40 -76.86 -14.35 17.62
N PRO A 41 -76.48 -15.56 18.08
CA PRO A 41 -75.36 -15.69 19.00
C PRO A 41 -74.04 -15.21 18.40
N THR A 42 -73.79 -15.41 17.11
CA THR A 42 -72.54 -14.97 16.46
C THR A 42 -72.44 -13.45 16.37
N LEU A 43 -73.52 -12.75 16.00
CA LEU A 43 -73.56 -11.27 16.04
C LEU A 43 -73.32 -10.73 17.46
N ARG A 44 -73.89 -11.37 18.48
CA ARG A 44 -73.69 -11.01 19.90
C ARG A 44 -72.25 -11.21 20.35
N CYS A 45 -71.63 -12.32 19.97
CA CYS A 45 -70.22 -12.59 20.23
C CYS A 45 -69.31 -11.57 19.53
N LEU A 46 -69.59 -11.23 18.28
CA LEU A 46 -68.83 -10.22 17.54
C LEU A 46 -68.93 -8.83 18.19
N ALA A 47 -70.13 -8.44 18.64
CA ALA A 47 -70.30 -7.18 19.36
C ALA A 47 -69.54 -7.16 20.70
N LEU A 48 -69.57 -8.26 21.46
CA LEU A 48 -68.83 -8.40 22.72
C LEU A 48 -67.32 -8.40 22.50
N ILE A 49 -66.81 -9.10 21.47
CA ILE A 49 -65.38 -9.08 21.12
C ILE A 49 -64.96 -7.65 20.76
N ALA A 50 -65.73 -6.96 19.91
CA ALA A 50 -65.44 -5.58 19.53
C ALA A 50 -65.46 -4.62 20.74
N LEU A 51 -66.33 -4.86 21.73
CA LEU A 51 -66.41 -4.08 22.97
C LEU A 51 -65.31 -4.44 23.98
N VAL A 52 -64.83 -5.69 24.02
CA VAL A 52 -63.64 -6.02 24.83
C VAL A 52 -62.38 -5.42 24.19
N LEU A 53 -62.30 -5.42 22.86
CA LEU A 53 -61.20 -4.79 22.12
C LEU A 53 -61.12 -3.28 22.35
N THR A 54 -62.20 -2.56 22.72
CA THR A 54 -62.06 -1.14 23.07
C THR A 54 -61.17 -0.92 24.29
N PHE A 55 -61.13 -1.86 25.24
CA PHE A 55 -60.26 -1.76 26.43
C PHE A 55 -58.77 -1.95 26.10
N ALA A 56 -58.44 -2.64 25.01
CA ALA A 56 -57.06 -2.74 24.51
C ALA A 56 -56.59 -1.49 23.78
N GLY A 57 -57.51 -0.57 23.44
CA GLY A 57 -57.21 0.68 22.77
C GLY A 57 -56.54 0.49 21.39
N PRO A 58 -57.18 -0.17 20.41
CA PRO A 58 -56.63 -0.36 19.08
C PRO A 58 -56.31 0.99 18.43
N VAL A 59 -55.11 1.08 17.86
CA VAL A 59 -54.61 2.23 17.10
C VAL A 59 -54.24 1.74 15.71
N LEU A 60 -54.63 2.51 14.69
CA LEU A 60 -54.15 2.31 13.33
C LEU A 60 -52.95 3.23 13.12
N GLN A 61 -51.77 2.65 12.93
CA GLN A 61 -50.57 3.40 12.55
C GLN A 61 -50.50 3.49 11.03
N LEU A 62 -50.60 4.70 10.50
CA LEU A 62 -50.34 5.00 9.09
C LEU A 62 -48.98 5.67 8.99
N GLN A 63 -48.05 4.99 8.32
CA GLN A 63 -46.75 5.53 7.98
C GLN A 63 -46.88 6.24 6.64
N ARG A 64 -46.68 7.56 6.62
CA ARG A 64 -46.61 8.35 5.39
C ARG A 64 -45.25 9.03 5.31
N GLU A 65 -44.59 8.87 4.19
CA GLU A 65 -43.34 9.56 3.89
C GLU A 65 -43.66 10.88 3.19
N GLU A 66 -43.18 11.99 3.74
CA GLU A 66 -43.17 13.28 3.05
C GLU A 66 -41.73 13.64 2.69
N GLY A 67 -41.43 13.82 1.40
CA GLY A 67 -40.13 14.24 0.86
C GLY A 67 -39.29 13.08 0.29
N ASN A 68 -38.13 13.42 -0.29
CA ASN A 68 -37.17 12.44 -0.83
C ASN A 68 -36.06 12.19 0.19
N ARG A 69 -35.85 10.92 0.56
CA ARG A 69 -34.76 10.50 1.44
C ARG A 69 -33.43 10.50 0.68
N GLY A 70 -32.40 11.09 1.27
CA GLY A 70 -31.03 10.98 0.77
C GLY A 70 -30.46 9.58 1.06
N LYS A 71 -29.68 9.02 0.13
CA LYS A 71 -28.97 7.75 0.32
C LYS A 71 -27.53 8.00 0.77
N ILE A 72 -27.09 7.32 1.82
CA ILE A 72 -25.72 7.39 2.33
C ILE A 72 -25.15 5.97 2.39
N THR A 73 -24.15 5.71 1.56
CA THR A 73 -23.43 4.42 1.56
C THR A 73 -22.09 4.59 2.27
N VAL A 74 -21.94 3.93 3.42
CA VAL A 74 -20.71 3.91 4.21
C VAL A 74 -19.89 2.68 3.83
N PHE A 75 -18.68 2.90 3.35
CA PHE A 75 -17.69 1.86 3.05
C PHE A 75 -16.71 1.77 4.20
N LEU A 76 -16.63 0.59 4.79
CA LEU A 76 -15.71 0.28 5.87
C LEU A 76 -14.58 -0.60 5.33
N ASP A 77 -13.36 -0.12 5.44
CA ASP A 77 -12.18 -0.89 5.06
C ASP A 77 -11.93 -2.07 6.02
N SER A 78 -11.75 -3.28 5.47
CA SER A 78 -11.40 -4.49 6.25
C SER A 78 -10.06 -5.10 5.85
N SER A 79 -9.18 -4.29 5.31
CA SER A 79 -7.77 -4.62 5.13
C SER A 79 -7.07 -4.94 6.45
N ASP A 80 -6.00 -5.72 6.41
CA ASP A 80 -5.25 -6.09 7.60
C ASP A 80 -4.51 -4.90 8.26
N SER A 81 -4.27 -3.80 7.54
CA SER A 81 -3.78 -2.55 8.13
C SER A 81 -4.79 -1.91 9.09
N MET A 82 -6.09 -2.18 8.91
CA MET A 82 -7.14 -1.75 9.83
C MET A 82 -7.10 -2.46 11.18
N ASN A 83 -6.31 -3.53 11.31
CA ASN A 83 -6.04 -4.22 12.57
C ASN A 83 -4.93 -3.55 13.41
N LEU A 84 -4.22 -2.56 12.86
CA LEU A 84 -3.12 -1.90 13.55
C LEU A 84 -3.60 -1.11 14.79
N LYS A 85 -2.73 -1.08 15.81
CA LYS A 85 -2.93 -0.31 17.05
C LYS A 85 -1.96 0.88 17.05
N ASP A 86 -2.50 2.06 16.77
CA ASP A 86 -1.72 3.29 16.59
C ASP A 86 -1.20 3.87 17.92
N LYS A 87 -0.10 3.31 18.43
CA LYS A 87 0.53 3.82 19.67
C LYS A 87 1.30 5.13 19.49
N HIS A 88 1.67 5.45 18.26
CA HIS A 88 2.61 6.52 17.91
C HIS A 88 1.90 7.83 17.53
N TYR A 89 0.69 8.08 18.04
CA TYR A 89 0.05 9.40 17.91
C TYR A 89 0.78 10.45 18.76
N SER A 90 0.69 11.71 18.33
CA SER A 90 1.12 12.83 19.18
C SER A 90 0.28 12.91 20.46
N PRO A 91 0.85 13.37 21.59
CA PRO A 91 0.14 13.48 22.87
C PRO A 91 -1.21 14.21 22.78
N GLY A 92 -1.27 15.33 22.04
CA GLY A 92 -2.52 16.06 21.86
C GLY A 92 -3.56 15.27 21.08
N LYS A 93 -3.14 14.55 20.03
CA LYS A 93 -4.02 13.71 19.23
C LYS A 93 -4.58 12.54 20.04
N LYS A 94 -3.78 11.89 20.90
CA LYS A 94 -4.25 10.86 21.83
C LYS A 94 -5.38 11.36 22.74
N ILE A 95 -5.23 12.56 23.30
CA ILE A 95 -6.25 13.17 24.16
C ILE A 95 -7.54 13.48 23.37
N LEU A 96 -7.41 14.04 22.17
CA LEU A 96 -8.56 14.35 21.32
C LEU A 96 -9.33 13.09 20.92
N LEU A 97 -8.62 12.03 20.51
CA LEU A 97 -9.25 10.77 20.13
C LEU A 97 -9.88 10.07 21.34
N ALA A 98 -9.23 10.08 22.51
CA ALA A 98 -9.83 9.57 23.74
C ALA A 98 -11.14 10.31 24.10
N ARG A 99 -11.22 11.62 23.86
CA ARG A 99 -12.46 12.40 24.01
C ARG A 99 -13.51 11.99 22.97
N GLU A 100 -13.15 11.91 21.70
CA GLU A 100 -14.11 11.60 20.62
C GLU A 100 -14.74 10.21 20.77
N HIS A 101 -13.96 9.24 21.23
CA HIS A 101 -14.44 7.89 21.53
C HIS A 101 -15.11 7.76 22.92
N GLY A 102 -15.21 8.83 23.69
CA GLY A 102 -15.91 8.87 24.98
C GLY A 102 -15.14 8.30 26.18
N PHE A 103 -13.84 8.03 26.06
CA PHE A 103 -12.98 7.61 27.18
C PHE A 103 -12.63 8.78 28.12
N LEU A 104 -12.69 10.01 27.60
CA LEU A 104 -12.42 11.22 28.37
C LEU A 104 -13.61 12.21 28.25
N PRO A 105 -14.60 12.13 29.17
CA PRO A 105 -15.75 13.02 29.17
C PRO A 105 -15.34 14.49 29.36
N GLU A 106 -16.03 15.42 28.69
CA GLU A 106 -15.78 16.87 28.82
C GLU A 106 -15.98 17.37 30.25
N GLU A 107 -16.91 16.76 30.99
CA GLU A 107 -17.22 17.03 32.39
C GLU A 107 -16.04 16.77 33.35
N SER A 108 -15.03 16.02 32.91
CA SER A 108 -13.86 15.69 33.73
C SER A 108 -13.00 16.91 34.06
N ASN A 109 -13.06 17.99 33.26
CA ASN A 109 -12.25 19.20 33.39
C ASN A 109 -10.72 18.94 33.50
N LEU A 110 -10.26 17.77 33.06
CA LEU A 110 -8.84 17.37 33.16
C LEU A 110 -7.96 18.05 32.10
N VAL A 111 -8.55 18.47 30.99
CA VAL A 111 -7.87 19.05 29.83
C VAL A 111 -8.62 20.29 29.39
N ASP A 112 -7.87 21.38 29.16
CA ASP A 112 -8.41 22.59 28.54
C ASP A 112 -8.35 22.48 27.00
N TYR A 113 -9.51 22.36 26.37
CA TYR A 113 -9.64 22.25 24.92
C TYR A 113 -9.74 23.61 24.19
N ARG A 114 -9.73 24.74 24.90
CA ARG A 114 -9.98 26.05 24.28
C ARG A 114 -8.99 26.41 23.18
N ILE A 115 -7.70 26.10 23.37
CA ILE A 115 -6.66 26.38 22.35
C ILE A 115 -6.92 25.57 21.08
N ILE A 116 -7.23 24.29 21.19
CA ILE A 116 -7.47 23.44 20.02
C ILE A 116 -8.80 23.78 19.34
N THR A 117 -9.83 24.18 20.10
CA THR A 117 -11.07 24.72 19.53
C THR A 117 -10.82 26.01 18.75
N ALA A 118 -10.02 26.93 19.29
CA ALA A 118 -9.61 28.15 18.59
C ALA A 118 -8.81 27.82 17.31
N SER A 119 -7.94 26.81 17.36
CA SER A 119 -7.22 26.32 16.17
C SER A 119 -8.18 25.87 15.07
N HIS A 120 -9.15 25.01 15.39
CA HIS A 120 -10.12 24.50 14.42
C HIS A 120 -10.96 25.63 13.80
N GLN A 121 -11.34 26.64 14.59
CA GLN A 121 -12.03 27.83 14.06
C GLN A 121 -11.15 28.63 13.09
N MET A 122 -9.86 28.80 13.40
CA MET A 122 -8.91 29.46 12.48
C MET A 122 -8.72 28.67 11.18
N LYS A 123 -8.72 27.33 11.24
CA LYS A 123 -8.70 26.48 10.03
C LYS A 123 -9.95 26.70 9.18
N LYS A 124 -11.14 26.78 9.81
CA LYS A 124 -12.40 27.11 9.14
C LYS A 124 -12.37 28.52 8.52
N VAL A 125 -11.76 29.50 9.20
CA VAL A 125 -11.53 30.84 8.65
C VAL A 125 -10.67 30.77 7.38
N ALA A 126 -9.57 30.01 7.40
CA ALA A 126 -8.72 29.81 6.22
C ALA A 126 -9.52 29.23 5.04
N ASP A 127 -10.32 28.19 5.28
CA ASP A 127 -11.15 27.57 4.23
C ASP A 127 -12.20 28.53 3.65
N LEU A 128 -12.84 29.35 4.50
CA LEU A 128 -13.78 30.37 4.05
C LEU A 128 -13.09 31.47 3.24
N LEU A 129 -11.86 31.86 3.61
CA LEU A 129 -11.05 32.84 2.89
C LEU A 129 -10.59 32.30 1.52
N ARG A 130 -10.15 31.04 1.46
CA ARG A 130 -9.77 30.36 0.22
C ARG A 130 -10.94 30.26 -0.76
N LYS A 131 -12.16 30.01 -0.28
CA LYS A 131 -13.39 29.95 -1.10
C LYS A 131 -13.82 31.31 -1.66
N LEU A 132 -13.37 32.43 -1.06
CA LEU A 132 -13.72 33.78 -1.51
C LEU A 132 -12.98 34.17 -2.80
N GLY A 133 -11.70 33.81 -2.96
CA GLY A 133 -10.89 34.11 -4.15
C GLY A 133 -10.89 35.59 -4.56
N ASP A 134 -10.54 35.88 -5.82
CA ASP A 134 -10.55 37.24 -6.43
C ASP A 134 -11.95 37.79 -6.74
N LYS A 135 -13.03 37.05 -6.43
CA LYS A 135 -14.39 37.47 -6.75
C LYS A 135 -14.98 38.31 -5.62
N GLU A 136 -15.50 39.48 -5.95
CA GLU A 136 -16.10 40.42 -4.98
C GLU A 136 -16.97 39.69 -3.95
N PRO A 137 -16.77 39.95 -2.65
CA PRO A 137 -17.39 39.18 -1.60
C PRO A 137 -18.90 39.39 -1.61
N LYS A 138 -19.67 38.32 -1.80
CA LYS A 138 -21.07 38.29 -1.36
C LYS A 138 -21.07 38.59 0.16
N ASN A 139 -21.82 39.60 0.60
CA ASN A 139 -21.88 40.09 1.99
C ASN A 139 -22.01 39.00 3.07
N GLU A 140 -22.56 37.83 2.72
CA GLU A 140 -22.82 36.73 3.63
C GLU A 140 -21.56 35.94 4.04
N SER A 141 -20.64 35.68 3.11
CA SER A 141 -19.40 34.93 3.40
C SER A 141 -18.44 35.72 4.29
N ASN A 142 -18.30 37.03 4.05
CA ASN A 142 -17.54 37.92 4.93
C ASN A 142 -18.13 37.99 6.35
N ARG A 143 -19.46 37.90 6.48
CA ARG A 143 -20.13 37.83 7.78
C ARG A 143 -19.79 36.54 8.52
N MET A 144 -19.71 35.40 7.83
CA MET A 144 -19.30 34.13 8.42
C MET A 144 -17.84 34.18 8.90
N VAL A 145 -16.92 34.72 8.09
CA VAL A 145 -15.51 34.87 8.48
C VAL A 145 -15.37 35.75 9.73
N ARG A 146 -16.08 36.89 9.78
CA ARG A 146 -16.09 37.77 10.97
C ARG A 146 -16.63 37.06 12.21
N LYS A 147 -17.70 36.28 12.06
CA LYS A 147 -18.30 35.52 13.16
C LYS A 147 -17.29 34.56 13.76
N GLU A 148 -16.64 33.75 12.93
CA GLU A 148 -15.64 32.78 13.39
C GLU A 148 -14.43 33.49 14.02
N LEU A 149 -13.87 34.54 13.39
CA LEU A 149 -12.76 35.33 13.97
C LEU A 149 -13.12 35.96 15.33
N SER A 150 -14.33 36.49 15.47
CA SER A 150 -14.78 37.07 16.75
C SER A 150 -14.90 36.01 17.84
N SER A 151 -15.46 34.84 17.51
CA SER A 151 -15.55 33.71 18.43
C SER A 151 -14.16 33.22 18.85
N THR A 152 -13.20 33.15 17.92
CA THR A 152 -11.83 32.74 18.23
C THR A 152 -11.17 33.71 19.20
N LEU A 153 -11.30 35.02 18.96
CA LEU A 153 -10.74 36.05 19.84
C LEU A 153 -11.36 36.01 21.24
N ASP A 154 -12.65 35.70 21.36
CA ASP A 154 -13.33 35.55 22.64
C ASP A 154 -12.81 34.32 23.41
N ILE A 155 -12.66 33.16 22.75
CA ILE A 155 -12.09 31.95 23.36
C ILE A 155 -10.67 32.21 23.89
N LEU A 156 -9.84 32.91 23.12
CA LEU A 156 -8.44 33.17 23.47
C LEU A 156 -8.26 34.21 24.59
N LYS A 157 -9.27 35.04 24.88
CA LYS A 157 -9.20 36.12 25.87
C LYS A 157 -8.97 35.58 27.29
N ASP A 158 -9.55 34.42 27.60
CA ASP A 158 -9.60 33.83 28.95
C ASP A 158 -8.49 32.79 29.21
N ILE A 159 -7.54 32.63 28.28
CA ILE A 159 -6.46 31.62 28.33
C ILE A 159 -5.22 32.09 29.12
N ARG A 160 -5.18 33.37 29.53
CA ARG A 160 -3.99 34.03 30.11
C ARG A 160 -3.46 33.49 31.45
N SER A 161 -4.17 32.61 32.15
CA SER A 161 -3.79 32.16 33.52
C SER A 161 -3.39 30.69 33.64
N THR A 162 -3.60 29.86 32.61
CA THR A 162 -3.50 28.39 32.76
C THR A 162 -2.15 27.82 32.31
N PHE A 163 -1.40 28.56 31.49
CA PHE A 163 -0.12 28.14 30.90
C PHE A 163 1.04 28.71 31.71
N SER A 164 1.19 28.23 32.95
CA SER A 164 2.31 28.55 33.85
C SER A 164 3.66 28.16 33.22
N LYS A 165 4.72 28.93 33.51
CA LYS A 165 6.09 28.71 33.04
C LYS A 165 6.55 27.28 33.36
N PHE A 166 7.02 26.57 32.33
CA PHE A 166 7.52 25.20 32.44
C PHE A 166 8.85 25.18 33.18
N THR A 167 8.96 24.30 34.18
CA THR A 167 10.19 24.04 34.93
C THR A 167 10.59 22.57 34.76
N LYS A 168 11.90 22.32 34.65
CA LYS A 168 12.48 20.98 34.73
C LYS A 168 12.85 20.71 36.18
N GLU A 169 12.18 19.74 36.80
CA GLU A 169 12.35 19.41 38.21
C GLU A 169 13.72 18.74 38.48
N ASN A 170 14.20 18.88 39.71
CA ASN A 170 15.41 18.27 40.26
C ASN A 170 16.74 18.68 39.58
N VAL A 171 16.75 19.81 38.87
CA VAL A 171 17.91 20.30 38.14
C VAL A 171 18.02 21.82 38.20
N LEU A 172 19.22 22.33 37.89
CA LEU A 172 19.49 23.76 37.69
C LEU A 172 19.92 24.01 36.24
N LEU A 173 19.55 25.15 35.65
CA LEU A 173 19.97 25.53 34.30
C LEU A 173 21.30 26.29 34.37
N GLU A 174 22.31 25.77 33.69
CA GLU A 174 23.59 26.45 33.45
C GLU A 174 23.63 26.99 32.02
N GLU A 175 23.94 28.27 31.86
CA GLU A 175 24.12 28.96 30.58
C GLU A 175 25.54 29.55 30.55
N ILE A 176 26.28 29.36 29.46
CA ILE A 176 27.71 29.72 29.37
C ILE A 176 27.97 30.54 28.11
N TRP A 177 28.74 31.62 28.26
CA TRP A 177 29.21 32.47 27.16
C TRP A 177 30.74 32.51 27.16
N PHE A 178 31.37 32.03 26.09
CA PHE A 178 32.82 31.96 25.93
C PHE A 178 33.39 33.27 25.33
N ASN A 179 34.73 33.33 25.29
CA ASN A 179 35.51 34.42 24.69
C ASN A 179 35.20 35.80 25.31
N LEU A 180 35.19 35.86 26.64
CA LEU A 180 34.97 37.06 27.42
C LEU A 180 36.21 37.39 28.26
N GLU A 181 36.88 38.48 27.89
CA GLU A 181 37.95 39.07 28.69
C GLU A 181 37.40 39.71 29.98
N GLY A 182 38.29 39.95 30.94
CA GLY A 182 37.94 40.45 32.27
C GLY A 182 38.01 39.37 33.36
N ILE A 183 38.08 39.81 34.61
CA ILE A 183 38.16 38.93 35.79
C ILE A 183 36.99 39.15 36.75
N ASN A 184 36.10 40.11 36.47
CA ASN A 184 34.98 40.45 37.34
C ASN A 184 33.64 40.33 36.60
N TRP A 185 32.67 39.66 37.23
CA TRP A 185 31.33 39.48 36.66
C TRP A 185 30.57 40.80 36.39
N ARG A 186 30.95 41.91 37.05
CA ARG A 186 30.30 43.23 36.92
C ARG A 186 30.75 44.06 35.71
N GLU A 187 31.66 43.56 34.90
CA GLU A 187 32.18 44.35 33.77
C GLU A 187 31.06 44.64 32.75
N PRO A 188 30.90 45.91 32.30
CA PRO A 188 29.78 46.29 31.42
C PRO A 188 29.72 45.51 30.10
N ALA A 189 30.87 45.11 29.56
CA ALA A 189 30.93 44.32 28.33
C ALA A 189 30.34 42.92 28.51
N ILE A 190 30.60 42.29 29.65
CA ILE A 190 30.09 40.97 30.03
C ILE A 190 28.58 41.04 30.22
N LEU A 191 28.10 42.00 31.00
CA LEU A 191 26.67 42.20 31.25
C LEU A 191 25.90 42.55 29.96
N LYS A 192 26.53 43.31 29.04
CA LYS A 192 25.93 43.60 27.74
C LYS A 192 25.75 42.32 26.91
N LYS A 193 26.80 41.49 26.79
CA LYS A 193 26.76 40.23 26.02
C LYS A 193 25.72 39.26 26.56
N MET A 194 25.65 39.08 27.89
CA MET A 194 24.65 38.21 28.51
C MET A 194 23.20 38.66 28.27
N ASN A 195 22.97 39.96 28.08
CA ASN A 195 21.63 40.52 27.85
C ASN A 195 21.26 40.58 26.35
N SER A 196 22.22 40.62 25.44
CA SER A 196 21.98 40.72 23.99
C SER A 196 22.06 39.40 23.24
N ASP A 197 22.91 38.47 23.69
CA ASP A 197 23.30 37.29 22.92
C ASP A 197 22.76 36.00 23.55
N LYS A 198 22.48 34.99 22.71
CA LYS A 198 22.16 33.64 23.18
C LYS A 198 23.42 33.00 23.81
N PRO A 199 23.29 32.15 24.84
CA PRO A 199 24.43 31.43 25.40
C PRO A 199 25.02 30.45 24.38
N ASP A 200 26.34 30.28 24.43
CA ASP A 200 27.10 29.38 23.58
C ASP A 200 26.89 27.91 23.99
N GLN A 201 26.70 27.65 25.29
CA GLN A 201 26.36 26.32 25.82
C GLN A 201 25.26 26.39 26.89
N LYS A 202 24.47 25.32 26.98
CA LYS A 202 23.44 25.10 28.01
C LYS A 202 23.56 23.71 28.59
N ASN A 203 23.65 23.61 29.91
CA ASN A 203 23.69 22.35 30.64
C ASN A 203 22.63 22.31 31.74
N TYR A 204 22.31 21.12 32.22
CA TYR A 204 21.47 20.93 33.41
C TYR A 204 22.29 20.25 34.51
N LEU A 205 22.38 20.90 35.67
CA LEU A 205 23.15 20.41 36.80
C LEU A 205 22.23 19.64 37.77
N SER A 206 22.65 18.46 38.23
CA SER A 206 21.92 17.63 39.21
C SER A 206 22.22 17.99 40.67
N LYS A 207 23.18 18.89 40.89
CA LYS A 207 23.58 19.49 42.18
C LYS A 207 24.13 20.88 41.90
N LEU A 208 24.15 21.76 42.89
CA LEU A 208 24.64 23.13 42.75
C LEU A 208 26.18 23.19 42.82
N GLU A 209 26.81 22.47 41.90
CA GLU A 209 28.25 22.35 41.70
C GLU A 209 28.52 22.18 40.21
N THR A 210 29.46 22.96 39.69
CA THR A 210 29.83 22.92 38.28
C THR A 210 30.89 21.86 38.00
N PRO A 211 31.04 21.40 36.74
CA PRO A 211 32.24 20.70 36.30
C PRO A 211 33.50 21.53 36.59
N ILE A 212 34.61 20.82 36.82
CA ILE A 212 35.93 21.39 37.03
C ILE A 212 36.68 21.43 35.68
N ASN A 213 37.44 22.49 35.44
CA ASN A 213 38.28 22.76 34.27
C ASN A 213 37.52 22.71 32.94
N LEU A 214 36.40 23.41 32.86
CA LEU A 214 35.59 23.58 31.67
C LEU A 214 36.31 24.41 30.57
N GLY A 215 37.09 25.44 30.94
CA GLY A 215 37.88 26.23 30.00
C GLY A 215 38.35 27.58 30.57
N ASP A 216 38.81 28.48 29.69
CA ASP A 216 39.24 29.83 30.09
C ASP A 216 38.30 30.90 29.51
N ARG A 217 38.27 32.08 30.14
CA ARG A 217 37.65 33.31 29.63
C ARG A 217 36.18 33.16 29.25
N TYR A 218 35.35 32.74 30.20
CA TYR A 218 33.90 32.65 30.02
C TYR A 218 33.15 33.20 31.23
N ILE A 219 31.88 33.55 31.03
CA ILE A 219 30.95 33.71 32.15
C ILE A 219 29.90 32.61 32.11
N ARG A 220 29.59 32.07 33.27
CA ARG A 220 28.48 31.13 33.45
C ARG A 220 27.40 31.75 34.34
N LYS A 221 26.15 31.51 33.97
CA LYS A 221 24.96 31.86 34.74
C LYS A 221 24.23 30.59 35.11
N ILE A 222 24.05 30.34 36.40
CA ILE A 222 23.24 29.23 36.90
C ILE A 222 21.94 29.82 37.43
N SER A 223 20.80 29.35 36.91
CA SER A 223 19.48 29.84 37.29
C SER A 223 18.54 28.70 37.66
N ALA A 224 17.80 28.87 38.75
CA ALA A 224 16.82 27.91 39.23
C ALA A 224 15.78 28.56 40.15
N TYR A 225 14.77 27.77 40.49
CA TYR A 225 13.77 28.05 41.50
C TYR A 225 14.00 27.13 42.70
N LEU A 226 14.41 27.70 43.82
CA LEU A 226 14.67 26.99 45.07
C LEU A 226 13.37 26.76 45.84
N THR A 227 13.13 25.53 46.29
CA THR A 227 12.05 25.16 47.20
C THR A 227 12.64 24.65 48.53
N PRO A 228 12.64 25.45 49.60
CA PRO A 228 13.20 25.06 50.90
C PRO A 228 12.42 23.90 51.53
N PRO A 229 13.10 22.91 52.14
CA PRO A 229 12.44 21.77 52.77
C PRO A 229 11.83 22.07 54.15
N GLU A 230 12.30 23.14 54.82
CA GLU A 230 11.96 23.50 56.20
C GLU A 230 11.83 25.03 56.35
N ASP A 231 10.97 25.47 57.26
CA ASP A 231 10.87 26.89 57.65
C ASP A 231 12.03 27.26 58.58
N GLY A 232 12.73 28.36 58.31
CA GLY A 232 13.74 28.88 59.24
C GLY A 232 14.87 29.67 58.59
N GLU A 233 15.93 29.92 59.37
CA GLU A 233 17.11 30.67 58.94
C GLU A 233 18.14 29.75 58.25
N TYR A 234 18.41 30.01 56.97
CA TYR A 234 19.43 29.33 56.17
C TYR A 234 20.71 30.17 56.09
N ILE A 235 21.86 29.50 56.02
CA ILE A 235 23.16 30.12 55.72
C ILE A 235 23.70 29.49 54.43
N PHE A 236 23.92 30.28 53.39
CA PHE A 236 24.51 29.81 52.13
C PHE A 236 26.03 29.92 52.17
N TRP A 237 26.70 28.99 51.49
CA TRP A 237 28.15 28.89 51.39
C TRP A 237 28.52 28.89 49.92
N LEU A 238 29.29 29.86 49.45
CA LEU A 238 29.73 29.98 48.06
C LEU A 238 31.23 29.75 47.97
N LYS A 239 31.65 28.80 47.12
CA LYS A 239 33.03 28.67 46.68
C LYS A 239 33.12 28.74 45.17
N SER A 240 34.10 29.47 44.66
CA SER A 240 34.44 29.46 43.24
C SER A 240 35.90 29.78 43.03
N ASP A 241 36.42 29.37 41.86
CA ASP A 241 37.55 30.07 41.29
C ASP A 241 37.11 31.47 40.81
N ASP A 242 38.06 32.38 40.61
CA ASP A 242 37.83 33.79 40.28
C ASP A 242 36.61 34.48 40.95
N SER A 243 35.77 35.17 40.17
CA SER A 243 34.74 36.07 40.70
C SER A 243 33.35 35.48 40.53
N SER A 244 32.61 35.33 41.64
CA SER A 244 31.22 34.87 41.61
C SER A 244 30.30 35.63 42.56
N VAL A 245 29.00 35.62 42.24
CA VAL A 245 27.96 36.16 43.11
C VAL A 245 26.77 35.21 43.14
N LEU A 246 26.24 34.96 44.34
CA LEU A 246 25.00 34.24 44.57
C LEU A 246 23.90 35.24 44.95
N GLN A 247 22.76 35.16 44.27
CA GLN A 247 21.63 36.06 44.45
C GLN A 247 20.33 35.28 44.62
N ILE A 248 19.41 35.82 45.42
CA ILE A 248 18.07 35.27 45.62
C ILE A 248 17.01 36.37 45.52
N THR A 249 15.84 36.05 44.96
CA THR A 249 14.70 36.98 44.88
C THR A 249 13.63 36.55 45.88
N GLN A 250 13.18 37.46 46.74
CA GLN A 250 12.08 37.18 47.66
C GLN A 250 10.72 37.38 46.95
N PRO A 251 9.69 36.58 47.25
CA PRO A 251 8.37 36.66 46.59
C PRO A 251 7.73 38.05 46.61
N GLU A 252 7.97 38.83 47.67
CA GLU A 252 7.40 40.18 47.85
C GLU A 252 8.32 41.32 47.36
N ALA A 253 9.56 41.01 46.96
CA ALA A 253 10.56 41.99 46.56
C ALA A 253 10.77 42.01 45.04
N LYS A 254 10.81 43.21 44.44
CA LYS A 254 11.15 43.38 43.01
C LYS A 254 12.65 43.29 42.72
N ASN A 255 13.51 43.35 43.74
CA ASN A 255 14.96 43.41 43.60
C ASN A 255 15.63 42.12 44.12
N GLN A 256 16.69 41.68 43.43
CA GLN A 256 17.53 40.55 43.85
C GLN A 256 18.38 40.93 45.07
N ARG A 257 18.41 40.08 46.10
CA ARG A 257 19.32 40.21 47.25
C ARG A 257 20.57 39.36 47.00
N ILE A 258 21.75 39.96 47.15
CA ILE A 258 23.03 39.23 47.14
C ILE A 258 23.18 38.46 48.45
N LEU A 259 23.43 37.16 48.38
CA LEU A 259 23.66 36.28 49.52
C LEU A 259 25.14 36.15 49.85
N ALA A 260 25.98 35.90 48.84
CA ALA A 260 27.42 35.75 48.98
C ALA A 260 28.12 36.23 47.70
N GLU A 261 29.32 36.79 47.84
CA GLU A 261 30.12 37.28 46.72
C GLU A 261 31.60 36.89 46.94
N VAL A 262 32.20 36.22 45.96
CA VAL A 262 33.62 35.91 45.88
C VAL A 262 34.25 36.92 44.90
N LYS A 263 35.23 37.69 45.37
CA LYS A 263 35.85 38.76 44.57
C LYS A 263 37.05 38.30 43.74
N SER A 264 37.66 37.18 44.13
CA SER A 264 38.87 36.59 43.54
C SER A 264 38.92 35.12 43.96
N ALA A 265 39.61 34.29 43.17
CA ALA A 265 39.75 32.85 43.38
C ALA A 265 40.04 32.48 44.85
N ILE A 266 39.30 31.48 45.35
CA ILE A 266 39.54 30.88 46.67
C ILE A 266 39.94 29.41 46.51
N GLY A 267 40.42 28.76 47.57
CA GLY A 267 40.75 27.32 47.49
C GLY A 267 39.51 26.45 47.24
N ASN A 268 39.68 25.32 46.54
CA ASN A 268 38.63 24.33 46.28
C ASN A 268 38.29 23.48 47.53
N SER A 269 38.03 24.15 48.67
CA SER A 269 37.65 23.54 49.94
C SER A 269 36.47 24.31 50.55
N TRP A 270 35.55 23.60 51.21
CA TRP A 270 34.43 24.25 51.91
C TRP A 270 34.88 25.09 53.12
N ASN A 271 36.09 24.86 53.64
CA ASN A 271 36.66 25.65 54.74
C ASN A 271 37.02 27.07 54.32
N THR A 272 37.24 27.31 53.03
CA THR A 272 37.57 28.63 52.46
C THR A 272 36.35 29.34 51.87
N ALA A 273 35.17 28.71 51.86
CA ALA A 273 33.95 29.25 51.25
C ALA A 273 33.43 30.51 51.98
N VAL A 274 32.89 31.44 51.20
CA VAL A 274 32.24 32.66 51.71
C VAL A 274 30.84 32.32 52.21
N LYS A 275 30.50 32.75 53.43
CA LYS A 275 29.19 32.51 54.04
C LYS A 275 28.26 33.71 53.87
N SER A 276 26.98 33.47 53.63
CA SER A 276 25.95 34.51 53.67
C SER A 276 25.58 34.90 55.11
N GLU A 277 24.91 36.05 55.25
CA GLU A 277 24.07 36.28 56.43
C GLU A 277 22.93 35.26 56.48
N LYS A 278 22.35 35.08 57.68
CA LYS A 278 21.16 34.25 57.86
C LYS A 278 19.99 34.83 57.05
N ILE A 279 19.33 33.99 56.26
CA ILE A 279 18.13 34.36 55.51
C ILE A 279 16.97 33.44 55.89
N TYR A 280 15.85 34.04 56.30
CA TYR A 280 14.64 33.29 56.58
C TYR A 280 13.98 32.86 55.28
N LEU A 281 13.75 31.55 55.12
CA LEU A 281 13.03 30.97 53.98
C LEU A 281 11.87 30.12 54.50
N GLN A 282 10.74 30.21 53.79
CA GLN A 282 9.53 29.45 54.09
C GLN A 282 9.50 28.14 53.30
N LYS A 283 9.13 27.06 53.98
CA LYS A 283 8.94 25.73 53.40
C LYS A 283 7.93 25.81 52.25
N SER A 284 8.21 25.08 51.18
CA SER A 284 7.36 24.99 49.98
C SER A 284 7.12 26.33 49.26
N THR A 285 7.81 27.40 49.65
CA THR A 285 7.78 28.68 48.93
C THR A 285 8.89 28.70 47.89
N VAL A 286 8.59 29.18 46.68
CA VAL A 286 9.52 29.13 45.56
C VAL A 286 10.33 30.43 45.49
N TYR A 287 11.66 30.32 45.55
CA TYR A 287 12.58 31.46 45.50
C TYR A 287 13.46 31.39 44.25
N PRO A 288 13.39 32.35 43.31
CA PRO A 288 14.34 32.44 42.21
C PRO A 288 15.76 32.65 42.74
N ILE A 289 16.68 31.79 42.35
CA ILE A 289 18.10 31.84 42.72
C ILE A 289 18.96 31.94 41.45
N GLU A 290 20.00 32.76 41.52
CA GLU A 290 20.91 33.01 40.40
C GLU A 290 22.36 33.04 40.90
N ILE A 291 23.25 32.42 40.15
CA ILE A 291 24.70 32.52 40.34
C ILE A 291 25.31 33.06 39.05
N LEU A 292 26.15 34.07 39.17
CA LEU A 292 27.04 34.51 38.10
C LEU A 292 28.46 34.16 38.51
N HIS A 293 29.20 33.46 37.66
CA HIS A 293 30.58 33.09 37.89
C HIS A 293 31.41 33.42 36.64
N LYS A 294 32.37 34.33 36.80
CA LYS A 294 33.31 34.77 35.76
C LYS A 294 34.64 34.06 35.97
N GLU A 295 35.00 33.28 34.97
CA GLU A 295 36.26 32.54 34.91
C GLU A 295 37.28 33.28 34.02
N GLY A 296 38.50 33.47 34.54
CA GLY A 296 39.61 34.11 33.88
C GLY A 296 40.50 33.11 33.16
N THR A 297 41.46 32.54 33.89
CA THR A 297 42.41 31.53 33.39
C THR A 297 42.83 30.60 34.53
N GLY A 298 42.94 29.29 34.28
CA GLY A 298 43.48 28.35 35.26
C GLY A 298 42.51 27.22 35.61
N ASP A 299 42.45 26.86 36.89
CA ASP A 299 41.46 25.89 37.37
C ASP A 299 40.10 26.59 37.47
N ASP A 300 39.02 25.93 37.05
CA ASP A 300 37.68 26.51 37.18
C ASP A 300 36.77 25.64 38.04
N PHE A 301 36.03 26.26 38.96
CA PHE A 301 34.98 25.58 39.72
C PHE A 301 34.04 26.60 40.35
N CYS A 302 32.78 26.22 40.56
CA CYS A 302 31.82 27.00 41.34
C CYS A 302 30.83 26.05 42.00
N ALA A 303 30.63 26.19 43.31
CA ALA A 303 29.68 25.38 44.06
C ALA A 303 29.04 26.17 45.21
N VAL A 304 27.79 25.82 45.51
CA VAL A 304 27.05 26.38 46.63
C VAL A 304 26.55 25.28 47.54
N GLY A 305 26.75 25.49 48.84
CA GLY A 305 26.21 24.69 49.93
C GLY A 305 25.29 25.53 50.81
N TRP A 306 24.57 24.89 51.71
CA TRP A 306 23.80 25.58 52.75
C TRP A 306 23.89 24.88 54.10
N SER A 307 23.62 25.63 55.17
CA SER A 307 23.31 25.11 56.50
C SER A 307 21.83 25.33 56.74
N ARG A 308 21.11 24.24 57.04
CA ARG A 308 19.66 24.26 57.27
C ARG A 308 19.32 24.72 58.69
N PRO A 309 18.07 25.16 58.95
CA PRO A 309 17.61 25.51 60.29
C PRO A 309 17.74 24.38 61.32
N SER A 310 17.64 23.13 60.87
CA SER A 310 17.83 21.90 61.66
C SER A 310 19.29 21.63 62.08
N GLY A 311 20.26 22.39 61.57
CA GLY A 311 21.69 22.23 61.87
C GLY A 311 22.43 21.27 60.93
N GLU A 312 21.77 20.73 59.90
CA GLU A 312 22.40 19.92 58.86
C GLU A 312 23.10 20.80 57.81
N ASP A 313 24.35 20.47 57.52
CA ASP A 313 25.14 21.07 56.43
C ASP A 313 25.06 20.20 55.17
N GLU A 314 24.58 20.76 54.07
CA GLU A 314 24.57 20.09 52.76
C GLU A 314 25.38 20.92 51.76
N LYS A 315 26.52 20.37 51.34
CA LYS A 315 27.53 21.06 50.55
C LYS A 315 28.15 20.10 49.51
N PRO A 316 27.80 20.18 48.21
CA PRO A 316 26.89 21.13 47.56
C PRO A 316 25.40 20.78 47.73
N ILE A 317 24.51 21.75 47.47
CA ILE A 317 23.04 21.55 47.54
C ILE A 317 22.58 20.60 46.42
N SER A 318 21.81 19.57 46.76
CA SER A 318 21.23 18.64 45.79
C SER A 318 20.22 19.33 44.85
N GLY A 319 20.21 18.90 43.58
CA GLY A 319 19.26 19.35 42.56
C GLY A 319 17.80 19.14 42.96
N GLN A 320 17.50 18.20 43.87
CA GLN A 320 16.15 17.87 44.32
C GLN A 320 15.37 19.04 44.96
N PHE A 321 16.07 20.08 45.41
CA PHE A 321 15.44 21.28 45.98
C PHE A 321 15.21 22.38 44.92
N PHE A 322 15.54 22.11 43.66
CA PHE A 322 15.50 23.07 42.58
C PHE A 322 14.62 22.61 41.42
N SER A 323 13.99 23.59 40.77
CA SER A 323 13.44 23.43 39.44
C SER A 323 14.03 24.48 38.50
N ALA A 324 14.47 24.06 37.32
CA ALA A 324 15.11 24.95 36.35
C ALA A 324 14.08 25.49 35.36
N PRO A 325 14.16 26.75 34.90
CA PRO A 325 13.31 27.24 33.83
C PRO A 325 13.56 26.43 32.55
N ASP A 326 12.53 25.79 31.99
CA ASP A 326 12.63 25.09 30.72
C ASP A 326 12.50 26.10 29.56
N ARG A 327 13.64 26.69 29.18
CA ARG A 327 13.76 27.57 28.01
C ARG A 327 14.10 26.80 26.73
N SER A 328 14.10 25.47 26.75
CA SER A 328 14.41 24.64 25.57
C SER A 328 13.24 24.53 24.59
N GLN A 329 12.04 24.92 25.02
CA GLN A 329 10.85 25.01 24.18
C GLN A 329 10.27 26.41 24.27
N ASN A 330 10.54 27.25 23.26
CA ASN A 330 9.70 28.42 22.99
C ASN A 330 8.29 27.89 22.68
N ILE A 331 7.41 27.87 23.68
CA ILE A 331 5.99 27.63 23.41
C ILE A 331 5.46 28.91 22.76
N PRO A 332 4.97 28.86 21.51
CA PRO A 332 4.54 30.04 20.79
C PRO A 332 3.16 30.54 21.24
N PHE A 333 2.71 30.24 22.46
CA PHE A 333 1.59 30.97 23.03
C PHE A 333 2.10 32.26 23.65
N ALA A 334 2.55 33.19 22.79
CA ALA A 334 2.88 34.52 23.22
C ALA A 334 1.60 35.16 23.79
N PRO A 335 1.63 35.81 24.97
CA PRO A 335 0.47 36.54 25.51
C PRO A 335 -0.09 37.64 24.57
N GLY A 336 0.55 37.86 23.42
CA GLY A 336 0.15 38.73 22.31
C GLY A 336 -0.60 38.06 21.14
N LEU A 337 -0.80 36.74 21.08
CA LEU A 337 -1.48 36.07 19.96
C LEU A 337 -2.88 36.64 19.63
N PRO A 338 -3.74 36.98 20.61
CA PRO A 338 -5.02 37.65 20.30
C PRO A 338 -4.86 39.04 19.65
N ASN A 339 -3.80 39.77 20.02
CA ASN A 339 -3.49 41.05 19.41
C ASN A 339 -2.92 40.88 18.00
N GLU A 340 -2.12 39.83 17.77
CA GLU A 340 -1.60 39.47 16.47
C GLU A 340 -2.71 39.12 15.48
N ILE A 341 -3.66 38.27 15.88
CA ILE A 341 -4.87 37.95 15.09
C ILE A 341 -5.64 39.25 14.78
N ARG A 342 -5.87 40.12 15.78
CA ARG A 342 -6.60 41.38 15.56
C ARG A 342 -5.90 42.30 14.56
N ASN A 343 -4.58 42.37 14.60
CA ASN A 343 -3.80 43.22 13.70
C ASN A 343 -3.79 42.66 12.27
N LYS A 344 -3.52 41.36 12.11
CA LYS A 344 -3.43 40.70 10.80
C LYS A 344 -4.77 40.64 10.07
N PHE A 345 -5.86 40.37 10.78
CA PHE A 345 -7.22 40.33 10.20
C PHE A 345 -7.99 41.64 10.34
N SER A 346 -7.29 42.76 10.56
CA SER A 346 -7.90 44.08 10.76
C SER A 346 -8.75 44.53 9.58
N SER A 347 -8.32 44.26 8.34
CA SER A 347 -9.06 44.55 7.09
C SER A 347 -10.43 43.89 7.05
N ILE A 348 -10.57 42.69 7.61
CA ILE A 348 -11.83 41.96 7.67
C ILE A 348 -12.66 42.41 8.87
N LEU A 349 -12.03 42.57 10.04
CA LEU A 349 -12.71 42.96 11.29
C LEU A 349 -13.22 44.41 11.25
N ARG A 350 -12.51 45.30 10.55
CA ARG A 350 -12.81 46.73 10.37
C ARG A 350 -12.51 47.12 8.92
N PRO A 351 -13.47 46.97 8.00
CA PRO A 351 -13.27 47.39 6.61
C PRO A 351 -13.13 48.91 6.56
N ASP A 352 -11.94 49.39 6.17
CA ASP A 352 -11.70 50.81 5.90
C ASP A 352 -11.81 51.05 4.39
N PRO A 353 -12.71 51.94 3.91
CA PRO A 353 -12.85 52.23 2.48
C PRO A 353 -11.60 52.86 1.82
N LEU A 354 -10.57 53.22 2.59
CA LEU A 354 -9.33 53.85 2.08
C LEU A 354 -8.14 52.88 1.90
N ASN A 355 -8.27 51.59 2.25
CA ASN A 355 -7.17 50.61 2.17
C ASN A 355 -7.16 49.80 0.87
N ALA A 356 -5.95 49.30 0.52
CA ALA A 356 -5.69 48.42 -0.62
C ALA A 356 -6.60 47.17 -0.64
N PRO A 357 -6.85 46.55 -1.81
CA PRO A 357 -7.64 45.32 -1.91
C PRO A 357 -7.10 44.24 -0.97
N THR A 358 -7.98 43.65 -0.18
CA THR A 358 -7.65 42.59 0.77
C THR A 358 -7.23 41.34 0.00
N ASP A 359 -5.97 40.92 0.16
CA ASP A 359 -5.49 39.64 -0.35
C ASP A 359 -6.04 38.50 0.53
N PHE A 360 -7.09 37.82 0.05
CA PHE A 360 -7.71 36.72 0.76
C PHE A 360 -6.84 35.46 0.80
N GLU A 361 -5.91 35.30 -0.15
CA GLU A 361 -5.03 34.15 -0.21
C GLU A 361 -3.92 34.24 0.84
N ASP A 362 -3.31 35.43 1.01
CA ASP A 362 -2.35 35.69 2.08
C ASP A 362 -3.00 35.55 3.47
N LEU A 363 -4.21 36.10 3.65
CA LEU A 363 -4.95 35.95 4.92
C LEU A 363 -5.34 34.49 5.21
N SER A 364 -5.65 33.70 4.17
CA SER A 364 -5.91 32.26 4.31
C SER A 364 -4.65 31.51 4.78
N LEU A 365 -3.51 31.75 4.13
CA LEU A 365 -2.20 31.21 4.53
C LEU A 365 -1.86 31.58 5.97
N GLU A 366 -2.13 32.82 6.36
CA GLU A 366 -1.85 33.30 7.70
C GLU A 366 -2.78 32.67 8.76
N ALA A 367 -4.06 32.49 8.43
CA ALA A 367 -4.99 31.77 9.28
C ALA A 367 -4.55 30.31 9.51
N MET A 368 -4.06 29.63 8.45
CA MET A 368 -3.49 28.29 8.59
C MET A 368 -2.24 28.27 9.48
N LYS A 369 -1.30 29.21 9.32
CA LYS A 369 -0.10 29.30 10.18
C LYS A 369 -0.46 29.47 11.65
N ILE A 370 -1.44 30.34 11.94
CA ILE A 370 -1.91 30.57 13.31
C ILE A 370 -2.55 29.31 13.88
N SER A 371 -3.41 28.62 13.12
CA SER A 371 -3.98 27.32 13.52
C SER A 371 -2.88 26.29 13.82
N ALA A 372 -1.90 26.12 12.92
CA ALA A 372 -0.78 25.20 13.14
C ALA A 372 0.01 25.52 14.41
N SER A 373 0.24 26.81 14.71
CA SER A 373 0.92 27.23 15.94
C SER A 373 0.15 26.86 17.22
N MET A 374 -1.19 26.95 17.18
CA MET A 374 -2.07 26.57 18.29
C MET A 374 -2.10 25.04 18.49
N GLU A 375 -2.08 24.26 17.41
CA GLU A 375 -1.95 22.79 17.48
C GLU A 375 -0.62 22.36 18.11
N VAL A 376 0.49 23.01 17.75
CA VAL A 376 1.80 22.78 18.38
C VAL A 376 1.74 23.12 19.87
N ALA A 377 1.16 24.27 20.23
CA ALA A 377 1.00 24.66 21.63
C ALA A 377 0.14 23.66 22.43
N PHE A 378 -0.96 23.18 21.85
CA PHE A 378 -1.82 22.16 22.46
C PHE A 378 -1.08 20.82 22.62
N ASN A 379 -0.30 20.40 21.63
CA ASN A 379 0.52 19.18 21.72
C ASN A 379 1.57 19.26 22.85
N SER A 380 2.24 20.41 23.00
CA SER A 380 3.16 20.64 24.12
C SER A 380 2.45 20.62 25.48
N TYR A 381 1.27 21.24 25.57
CA TYR A 381 0.43 21.17 26.76
C TYR A 381 -0.01 19.74 27.11
N ALA A 382 -0.48 18.98 26.13
CA ALA A 382 -0.87 17.59 26.29
C ALA A 382 0.30 16.72 26.77
N ARG A 383 1.50 16.90 26.21
CA ARG A 383 2.73 16.21 26.67
C ARG A 383 3.02 16.50 28.15
N SER A 384 2.85 17.74 28.58
CA SER A 384 3.01 18.12 29.98
C SER A 384 1.96 17.49 30.89
N LEU A 385 0.69 17.46 30.49
CA LEU A 385 -0.36 16.79 31.26
C LEU A 385 -0.06 15.30 31.45
N MET A 386 0.40 14.62 30.41
CA MET A 386 0.80 13.22 30.50
C MET A 386 1.99 13.04 31.46
N GLY A 387 2.96 13.97 31.44
CA GLY A 387 4.09 13.97 32.38
C GLY A 387 3.71 14.19 33.85
N LYS A 388 2.54 14.79 34.13
CA LYS A 388 2.01 14.95 35.50
C LYS A 388 1.44 13.64 36.08
N ASN A 389 1.40 12.55 35.31
CA ASN A 389 0.92 11.24 35.74
C ASN A 389 -0.50 11.24 36.35
N LEU A 390 -1.41 12.01 35.74
CA LEU A 390 -2.82 12.00 36.14
C LEU A 390 -3.45 10.64 35.82
N ILE A 391 -3.82 9.87 36.85
CA ILE A 391 -4.29 8.48 36.72
C ILE A 391 -5.48 8.38 35.75
N ALA A 392 -6.48 9.23 35.90
CA ALA A 392 -7.69 9.20 35.05
C ALA A 392 -7.38 9.50 33.57
N LEU A 393 -6.48 10.44 33.29
CA LEU A 393 -6.07 10.78 31.93
C LEU A 393 -5.27 9.65 31.28
N ASN A 394 -4.29 9.11 32.02
CA ASN A 394 -3.44 8.02 31.53
C ASN A 394 -4.25 6.73 31.31
N GLN A 395 -5.24 6.46 32.18
CA GLN A 395 -6.15 5.33 32.01
C GLN A 395 -7.02 5.50 30.75
N ALA A 396 -7.60 6.67 30.53
CA ALA A 396 -8.40 6.95 29.33
C ALA A 396 -7.60 6.80 28.03
N ILE A 397 -6.35 7.27 28.02
CA ILE A 397 -5.44 7.12 26.87
C ILE A 397 -5.07 5.66 26.65
N SER A 398 -4.71 4.93 27.72
CA SER A 398 -4.37 3.51 27.65
C SER A 398 -5.54 2.66 27.16
N ASP A 399 -6.77 2.98 27.60
CA ASP A 399 -7.97 2.29 27.14
C ASP A 399 -8.25 2.57 25.66
N PHE A 400 -8.02 3.80 25.19
CA PHE A 400 -8.10 4.13 23.76
C PHE A 400 -7.06 3.37 22.92
N GLU A 401 -5.80 3.31 23.36
CA GLU A 401 -4.70 2.67 22.60
C GLU A 401 -4.86 1.15 22.41
N LYS A 402 -5.75 0.50 23.18
CA LYS A 402 -6.05 -0.92 23.02
C LYS A 402 -6.84 -1.22 21.75
N PHE A 403 -7.56 -0.24 21.21
CA PHE A 403 -8.46 -0.42 20.06
C PHE A 403 -7.72 -0.35 18.73
N SER A 404 -8.03 -1.29 17.83
CA SER A 404 -7.58 -1.24 16.43
C SER A 404 -8.38 -0.23 15.61
N ARG A 405 -7.88 0.17 14.43
CA ARG A 405 -8.56 1.14 13.56
C ARG A 405 -10.00 0.71 13.21
N ILE A 406 -10.22 -0.58 12.93
CA ILE A 406 -11.57 -1.10 12.65
C ILE A 406 -12.52 -1.02 13.85
N GLU A 407 -12.03 -1.29 15.07
CA GLU A 407 -12.82 -1.19 16.29
C GLU A 407 -13.15 0.29 16.60
N ARG A 408 -12.22 1.20 16.31
CA ARG A 408 -12.45 2.64 16.39
C ARG A 408 -13.50 3.09 15.36
N ALA A 409 -13.41 2.64 14.12
CA ALA A 409 -14.38 2.96 13.06
C ALA A 409 -15.81 2.53 13.43
N THR A 410 -15.96 1.26 13.83
CA THR A 410 -17.26 0.69 14.26
C THR A 410 -17.81 1.39 15.50
N ARG A 411 -16.97 1.78 16.45
CA ARG A 411 -17.35 2.61 17.60
C ARG A 411 -17.86 4.00 17.18
N LEU A 412 -17.20 4.68 16.25
CA LEU A 412 -17.65 5.99 15.74
C LEU A 412 -19.03 5.89 15.06
N LEU A 413 -19.30 4.81 14.33
CA LEU A 413 -20.60 4.59 13.69
C LEU A 413 -21.72 4.33 14.72
N SER A 414 -21.42 3.54 15.76
CA SER A 414 -22.39 3.04 16.75
C SER A 414 -22.48 3.85 18.05
N HIS A 415 -21.70 4.92 18.21
CA HIS A 415 -21.58 5.65 19.48
C HIS A 415 -22.96 6.12 20.03
N PRO A 416 -23.33 5.83 21.30
CA PRO A 416 -24.69 6.06 21.79
C PRO A 416 -25.21 7.50 21.72
N GLN A 417 -24.30 8.47 21.86
CA GLN A 417 -24.61 9.91 21.82
C GLN A 417 -24.16 10.58 20.51
N ASN A 418 -23.17 10.01 19.82
CA ASN A 418 -22.45 10.71 18.75
C ASN A 418 -22.37 9.91 17.43
N GLY A 419 -22.97 8.72 17.38
CA GLY A 419 -22.96 7.86 16.19
C GLY A 419 -23.79 8.45 15.04
N ILE A 420 -23.41 8.07 13.82
CA ILE A 420 -24.13 8.45 12.59
C ILE A 420 -25.43 7.64 12.46
N LEU A 421 -25.42 6.39 12.89
CA LEU A 421 -26.53 5.45 12.66
C LEU A 421 -27.83 5.95 13.28
N LYS A 422 -27.84 6.13 14.61
CA LYS A 422 -29.04 6.58 15.35
C LYS A 422 -29.52 7.98 14.94
N GLU A 423 -28.63 8.84 14.46
CA GLU A 423 -29.00 10.21 14.08
C GLU A 423 -29.69 10.26 12.70
N PHE A 424 -29.24 9.43 11.77
CA PHE A 424 -29.71 9.46 10.39
C PHE A 424 -30.68 8.32 10.03
N GLU A 425 -30.92 7.36 10.93
CA GLU A 425 -31.84 6.23 10.75
C GLU A 425 -33.24 6.67 10.27
N ASP A 426 -33.76 7.77 10.81
CA ASP A 426 -35.10 8.27 10.49
C ASP A 426 -35.16 9.18 9.26
N THR A 427 -34.02 9.73 8.83
CA THR A 427 -33.96 10.80 7.81
C THR A 427 -33.32 10.37 6.51
N HIS A 428 -32.42 9.38 6.52
CA HIS A 428 -31.65 8.93 5.36
C HIS A 428 -31.74 7.41 5.19
N LEU A 429 -31.51 6.96 3.95
CA LEU A 429 -31.29 5.54 3.65
C LEU A 429 -29.79 5.27 3.83
N LEU A 430 -29.42 4.70 4.97
CA LEU A 430 -28.07 4.31 5.33
C LEU A 430 -27.81 2.87 4.92
N GLU A 431 -26.63 2.66 4.34
CA GLU A 431 -26.14 1.35 3.94
C GLU A 431 -24.68 1.25 4.33
N ILE A 432 -24.29 0.23 5.10
CA ILE A 432 -22.91 -0.04 5.45
C ILE A 432 -22.43 -1.24 4.64
N ARG A 433 -21.34 -1.07 3.91
CA ARG A 433 -20.68 -2.12 3.14
C ARG A 433 -19.26 -2.31 3.60
N ASN A 434 -18.79 -3.54 3.51
CA ASN A 434 -17.37 -3.84 3.62
C ASN A 434 -16.63 -3.46 2.34
N LEU A 435 -15.34 -3.16 2.44
CA LEU A 435 -14.42 -2.98 1.33
C LEU A 435 -13.18 -3.84 1.60
N SER A 436 -13.09 -4.99 0.92
CA SER A 436 -11.86 -5.80 0.85
C SER A 436 -11.75 -6.60 -0.44
N ALA A 437 -10.52 -6.66 -0.97
CA ALA A 437 -10.03 -7.40 -2.15
C ALA A 437 -10.89 -7.33 -3.43
N ASN A 438 -12.14 -7.82 -3.41
CA ASN A 438 -13.11 -7.82 -4.50
C ASN A 438 -14.59 -7.79 -4.06
N ALA A 439 -14.91 -7.78 -2.76
CA ALA A 439 -16.28 -7.95 -2.25
C ALA A 439 -16.77 -6.69 -1.52
N THR A 440 -17.99 -6.24 -1.87
CA THR A 440 -18.75 -5.25 -1.11
C THR A 440 -19.99 -5.89 -0.50
N GLU A 441 -19.78 -6.76 0.47
CA GLU A 441 -20.87 -7.34 1.24
C GLU A 441 -21.57 -6.23 2.04
N MET A 442 -22.90 -6.21 1.99
CA MET A 442 -23.71 -5.29 2.80
C MET A 442 -23.73 -5.82 4.23
N LEU A 443 -23.14 -5.06 5.15
CA LEU A 443 -23.04 -5.40 6.56
C LEU A 443 -24.28 -4.98 7.35
N TRP A 444 -24.91 -3.86 6.96
CA TRP A 444 -26.10 -3.33 7.63
C TRP A 444 -26.85 -2.31 6.77
N ASN A 445 -28.17 -2.21 6.95
CA ASN A 445 -29.03 -1.13 6.39
C ASN A 445 -30.18 -0.77 7.36
N ASN A 446 -30.91 0.33 7.12
CA ASN A 446 -32.03 0.76 7.99
C ASN A 446 -33.16 -0.27 8.15
N PHE A 447 -33.28 -1.24 7.23
CA PHE A 447 -34.33 -2.26 7.27
C PHE A 447 -33.91 -3.50 8.08
N SER A 448 -32.67 -3.54 8.54
CA SER A 448 -32.12 -4.56 9.43
C SER A 448 -32.64 -4.33 10.86
N LYS A 449 -32.79 -5.39 11.68
CA LYS A 449 -33.38 -5.29 13.02
C LYS A 449 -32.55 -4.33 13.93
N PRO A 450 -33.17 -3.37 14.65
CA PRO A 450 -32.47 -2.32 15.41
C PRO A 450 -31.49 -2.77 16.50
N ASN A 451 -31.62 -4.01 17.01
CA ASN A 451 -30.84 -4.52 18.14
C ASN A 451 -29.68 -5.47 17.75
N GLU A 452 -29.42 -5.67 16.45
CA GLU A 452 -28.40 -6.62 15.96
C GLU A 452 -27.15 -5.93 15.36
N PHE A 453 -26.80 -4.70 15.79
CA PHE A 453 -25.54 -4.07 15.35
C PHE A 453 -24.32 -4.67 16.08
N ALA A 454 -24.00 -5.92 15.78
CA ALA A 454 -22.79 -6.61 16.19
C ALA A 454 -21.95 -6.94 14.94
N ILE A 455 -21.64 -5.93 14.12
CA ILE A 455 -20.78 -6.12 12.97
C ILE A 455 -19.39 -6.51 13.48
N THR A 456 -19.06 -7.80 13.41
CA THR A 456 -17.72 -8.31 13.68
C THR A 456 -16.99 -8.40 12.35
N VAL A 457 -16.44 -7.28 11.88
CA VAL A 457 -15.55 -7.29 10.71
C VAL A 457 -14.19 -7.80 11.16
N LYS A 458 -13.69 -8.88 10.54
CA LYS A 458 -12.32 -9.34 10.75
C LYS A 458 -11.40 -8.71 9.71
N PRO A 459 -10.49 -7.80 10.11
CA PRO A 459 -9.53 -7.17 9.20
C PRO A 459 -8.38 -8.14 8.89
N GLU A 460 -8.61 -9.10 7.99
CA GLU A 460 -7.60 -10.11 7.60
C GLU A 460 -7.25 -10.02 6.11
N ALA A 461 -7.86 -9.11 5.36
CA ALA A 461 -7.64 -9.02 3.93
C ALA A 461 -6.19 -8.54 3.66
N PRO A 462 -5.38 -9.31 2.90
CA PRO A 462 -3.98 -8.99 2.66
C PRO A 462 -3.77 -7.82 1.67
N GLN A 463 -4.87 -7.29 1.12
CA GLN A 463 -4.89 -6.26 0.08
C GLN A 463 -6.15 -5.39 0.15
N THR A 464 -6.01 -4.14 -0.28
CA THR A 464 -7.04 -3.11 -0.28
C THR A 464 -7.26 -2.55 -1.69
N ASN A 465 -8.51 -2.59 -2.13
CA ASN A 465 -8.96 -2.02 -3.41
C ASN A 465 -10.10 -1.02 -3.18
N LEU A 466 -9.72 0.25 -2.96
CA LEU A 466 -10.65 1.37 -2.80
C LEU A 466 -11.47 1.69 -4.06
N THR A 467 -11.18 1.10 -5.23
CA THR A 467 -11.77 1.50 -6.51
C THR A 467 -12.94 0.62 -6.92
N ASN A 468 -12.70 -0.69 -7.06
CA ASN A 468 -13.71 -1.60 -7.62
C ASN A 468 -14.96 -1.63 -6.74
N GLY A 469 -14.78 -1.71 -5.43
CA GLY A 469 -15.90 -1.75 -4.49
C GLY A 469 -16.78 -0.50 -4.55
N LEU A 470 -16.18 0.69 -4.63
CA LEU A 470 -16.92 1.94 -4.78
C LEU A 470 -17.70 1.97 -6.10
N LEU A 471 -17.06 1.63 -7.22
CA LEU A 471 -17.68 1.73 -8.54
C LEU A 471 -18.77 0.67 -8.78
N THR A 472 -18.59 -0.57 -8.32
CA THR A 472 -19.59 -1.64 -8.53
C THR A 472 -20.83 -1.42 -7.68
N SER A 473 -20.65 -1.11 -6.40
CA SER A 473 -21.77 -0.88 -5.47
C SER A 473 -22.64 0.30 -5.89
N LEU A 474 -22.02 1.43 -6.25
CA LEU A 474 -22.74 2.64 -6.61
C LEU A 474 -23.37 2.58 -8.02
N ARG A 475 -22.90 1.66 -8.90
CA ARG A 475 -23.51 1.42 -10.22
C ARG A 475 -24.78 0.56 -10.15
N VAL A 476 -24.79 -0.47 -9.31
CA VAL A 476 -25.93 -1.41 -9.20
C VAL A 476 -27.17 -0.70 -8.67
N ASP A 477 -27.00 0.22 -7.72
CA ASP A 477 -28.12 0.91 -7.08
C ASP A 477 -28.91 1.87 -7.99
N GLN A 478 -28.37 2.25 -9.16
CA GLN A 478 -29.07 3.15 -10.10
C GLN A 478 -29.98 2.42 -11.10
N GLN A 479 -29.85 1.10 -11.27
CA GLN A 479 -30.68 0.35 -12.23
C GLN A 479 -32.04 -0.08 -11.65
N GLU A 480 -32.27 0.02 -10.33
CA GLU A 480 -33.48 -0.50 -9.69
C GLU A 480 -34.59 0.53 -9.38
N GLU A 481 -34.36 1.85 -9.51
CA GLU A 481 -35.39 2.87 -9.20
C GLU A 481 -35.73 3.77 -10.40
N GLU A 482 -36.54 3.26 -11.33
CA GLU A 482 -37.27 4.10 -12.28
C GLU A 482 -38.32 4.96 -11.54
N GLY A 483 -37.97 6.19 -11.15
CA GLY A 483 -38.97 7.23 -10.83
C GLY A 483 -38.57 8.37 -9.90
N THR A 484 -37.52 8.22 -9.08
CA THR A 484 -37.14 9.24 -8.09
C THR A 484 -35.62 9.41 -8.04
N GLN A 485 -35.11 10.56 -8.48
CA GLN A 485 -33.70 10.93 -8.29
C GLN A 485 -33.44 11.15 -6.79
N THR A 486 -32.96 10.12 -6.11
CA THR A 486 -32.45 10.20 -4.74
C THR A 486 -31.05 10.82 -4.77
N GLN A 487 -30.81 11.84 -3.93
CA GLN A 487 -29.47 12.41 -3.77
C GLN A 487 -28.63 11.45 -2.91
N GLY A 488 -27.51 10.99 -3.46
CA GLY A 488 -26.62 10.02 -2.82
C GLY A 488 -25.30 10.62 -2.35
N ALA A 489 -24.72 10.07 -1.29
CA ALA A 489 -23.32 10.33 -0.92
C ALA A 489 -22.64 9.04 -0.44
N ALA A 490 -21.34 8.94 -0.73
CA ALA A 490 -20.49 7.87 -0.22
C ALA A 490 -19.67 8.37 0.96
N VAL A 491 -19.55 7.58 2.01
CA VAL A 491 -18.63 7.83 3.13
C VAL A 491 -17.61 6.70 3.17
N LEU A 492 -16.32 6.99 3.02
CA LEU A 492 -15.25 6.00 3.02
C LEU A 492 -14.44 6.11 4.32
N ILE A 493 -14.42 5.05 5.12
CA ILE A 493 -13.67 4.97 6.39
C ILE A 493 -12.52 3.97 6.21
N THR A 494 -11.29 4.49 6.13
CA THR A 494 -10.08 3.73 5.77
C THR A 494 -8.84 4.43 6.31
N ASP A 495 -7.70 3.76 6.32
CA ASP A 495 -6.39 4.38 6.49
C ASP A 495 -5.77 4.89 5.18
N GLY A 496 -6.44 4.67 4.03
CA GLY A 496 -5.96 5.08 2.71
C GLY A 496 -4.95 4.10 2.09
N GLY A 497 -4.86 2.88 2.61
CA GLY A 497 -4.17 1.77 1.97
C GLY A 497 -4.77 1.47 0.60
N HIS A 498 -3.94 1.41 -0.44
CA HIS A 498 -4.34 0.95 -1.77
C HIS A 498 -3.16 0.30 -2.47
N ASN A 499 -3.24 -1.02 -2.64
CA ASN A 499 -2.21 -1.84 -3.29
C ASN A 499 -2.77 -2.70 -4.43
N GLN A 500 -4.06 -2.59 -4.74
CA GLN A 500 -4.71 -3.38 -5.77
C GLN A 500 -5.78 -2.60 -6.53
N GLY A 501 -5.78 -2.72 -7.87
CA GLY A 501 -6.82 -2.18 -8.74
C GLY A 501 -6.38 -0.93 -9.51
N ALA A 502 -7.36 -0.27 -10.15
CA ALA A 502 -7.15 1.02 -10.81
C ALA A 502 -7.04 2.15 -9.77
N SER A 503 -6.51 3.31 -10.19
CA SER A 503 -6.27 4.43 -9.29
C SER A 503 -7.56 4.90 -8.60
N PRO A 504 -7.57 5.07 -7.26
CA PRO A 504 -8.72 5.60 -6.54
C PRO A 504 -9.10 7.03 -6.97
N LEU A 505 -8.13 7.81 -7.46
CA LEU A 505 -8.35 9.16 -7.98
C LEU A 505 -9.15 9.16 -9.29
N GLU A 506 -8.97 8.15 -10.13
CA GLU A 506 -9.78 7.97 -11.34
C GLU A 506 -11.22 7.61 -10.98
N ALA A 507 -11.41 6.73 -9.98
CA ALA A 507 -12.73 6.38 -9.47
C ALA A 507 -13.47 7.61 -8.91
N ALA A 508 -12.78 8.46 -8.13
CA ALA A 508 -13.33 9.70 -7.61
C ALA A 508 -13.78 10.66 -8.73
N LYS A 509 -13.00 10.78 -9.82
CA LYS A 509 -13.40 11.59 -10.99
C LYS A 509 -14.64 11.04 -11.68
N LEU A 510 -14.77 9.72 -11.82
CA LEU A 510 -15.95 9.10 -12.41
C LEU A 510 -17.20 9.36 -11.57
N LEU A 511 -17.09 9.28 -10.25
CA LEU A 511 -18.20 9.56 -9.32
C LEU A 511 -18.58 11.06 -9.29
N SER A 512 -17.61 11.95 -9.48
CA SER A 512 -17.84 13.39 -9.66
C SER A 512 -18.75 13.69 -10.85
N ILE A 513 -18.54 13.02 -12.00
CA ILE A 513 -19.40 13.15 -13.19
C ILE A 513 -20.85 12.72 -12.88
N GLN A 514 -21.03 11.81 -11.93
CA GLN A 514 -22.33 11.32 -11.48
C GLN A 514 -22.95 12.17 -10.35
N ASN A 515 -22.32 13.30 -9.97
CA ASN A 515 -22.71 14.13 -8.83
C ASN A 515 -22.81 13.36 -7.50
N LEU A 516 -21.95 12.35 -7.31
CA LEU A 516 -21.90 11.55 -6.09
C LEU A 516 -20.63 11.89 -5.29
N PRO A 517 -20.72 12.76 -4.26
CA PRO A 517 -19.57 13.15 -3.45
C PRO A 517 -19.10 12.00 -2.54
N ILE A 518 -17.78 11.87 -2.38
CA ILE A 518 -17.14 10.92 -1.47
C ILE A 518 -16.58 11.69 -0.28
N TYR A 519 -17.07 11.39 0.91
CA TYR A 519 -16.53 11.88 2.17
C TYR A 519 -15.59 10.84 2.76
N THR A 520 -14.31 11.16 2.85
CA THR A 520 -13.30 10.22 3.35
C THR A 520 -12.97 10.53 4.82
N ILE A 521 -12.90 9.50 5.66
CA ILE A 521 -12.43 9.58 7.04
C ILE A 521 -11.14 8.78 7.15
N GLY A 522 -10.05 9.47 7.47
CA GLY A 522 -8.74 8.86 7.66
C GLY A 522 -8.56 8.30 9.07
N LEU A 523 -8.21 7.02 9.18
CA LEU A 523 -7.86 6.35 10.43
C LEU A 523 -6.37 6.00 10.46
N GLY A 524 -5.70 6.29 11.56
CA GLY A 524 -4.28 5.98 11.74
C GLY A 524 -3.41 7.21 11.94
N SER A 525 -2.20 6.99 12.47
CA SER A 525 -1.24 8.08 12.68
C SER A 525 -0.62 8.54 11.37
N ASN A 526 -0.41 9.84 11.21
CA ASN A 526 0.43 10.41 10.16
C ASN A 526 1.92 10.49 10.58
N GLN A 527 2.23 10.17 11.84
CA GLN A 527 3.61 10.08 12.32
C GLN A 527 4.18 8.70 11.98
N LYS A 528 5.32 8.69 11.29
CA LYS A 528 6.04 7.46 10.93
C LYS A 528 6.58 6.83 12.22
N PRO A 529 6.10 5.63 12.61
CA PRO A 529 6.69 4.93 13.74
C PRO A 529 8.06 4.36 13.34
N PRO A 530 8.96 4.10 14.33
CA PRO A 530 10.18 3.36 14.09
C PRO A 530 9.83 1.96 13.57
N ASP A 531 10.21 1.69 12.32
CA ASP A 531 9.80 0.48 11.61
C ASP A 531 10.76 0.20 10.46
N LEU A 532 11.08 -1.08 10.26
CA LEU A 532 11.74 -1.58 9.07
C LEU A 532 10.75 -2.46 8.31
N ALA A 533 10.68 -2.33 6.98
CA ALA A 533 9.85 -3.21 6.18
C ALA A 533 10.57 -3.62 4.91
N LEU A 534 10.49 -4.91 4.59
CA LEU A 534 10.95 -5.45 3.32
C LEU A 534 9.78 -5.38 2.31
N ILE A 535 9.88 -4.50 1.31
CA ILE A 535 8.76 -4.22 0.41
C ILE A 535 8.72 -5.24 -0.73
N LYS A 536 9.80 -5.33 -1.50
CA LYS A 536 9.83 -6.13 -2.72
C LYS A 536 11.25 -6.52 -3.10
N THR A 537 11.38 -7.71 -3.67
CA THR A 537 12.61 -8.18 -4.29
C THR A 537 12.46 -8.23 -5.81
N THR A 538 13.46 -7.74 -6.53
CA THR A 538 13.56 -7.84 -8.00
C THR A 538 14.68 -8.80 -8.34
N THR A 539 14.33 -9.94 -8.94
CA THR A 539 15.25 -11.01 -9.37
C THR A 539 14.88 -11.48 -10.77
N PRO A 540 15.81 -12.10 -11.52
CA PRO A 540 15.46 -12.82 -12.75
C PRO A 540 14.55 -14.02 -12.45
N ASP A 541 13.71 -14.39 -13.42
CA ASP A 541 12.82 -15.56 -13.29
C ASP A 541 13.59 -16.89 -13.35
N SER A 542 14.71 -16.93 -14.09
CA SER A 542 15.57 -18.10 -14.22
C SER A 542 17.06 -17.74 -14.34
N VAL A 543 17.91 -18.63 -13.82
CA VAL A 543 19.38 -18.53 -13.84
C VAL A 543 19.99 -19.89 -14.21
N TYR A 544 21.19 -19.90 -14.79
CA TYR A 544 21.91 -21.15 -15.00
C TYR A 544 22.54 -21.65 -13.69
N GLN A 545 22.59 -22.97 -13.47
CA GLN A 545 23.01 -23.56 -12.19
C GLN A 545 24.42 -23.14 -11.74
N GLU A 546 25.33 -22.85 -12.67
CA GLU A 546 26.71 -22.43 -12.36
C GLU A 546 26.85 -20.92 -12.19
N ASP A 547 25.79 -20.16 -12.47
CA ASP A 547 25.80 -18.70 -12.43
C ASP A 547 25.50 -18.18 -11.01
N ARG A 548 25.41 -16.85 -10.89
CA ARG A 548 25.11 -16.15 -9.65
C ARG A 548 23.74 -15.48 -9.74
N ILE A 549 22.99 -15.52 -8.64
CA ILE A 549 21.75 -14.76 -8.52
C ILE A 549 22.12 -13.33 -8.16
N ARG A 550 21.71 -12.38 -9.01
CA ARG A 550 21.77 -10.95 -8.72
C ARG A 550 20.35 -10.42 -8.59
N GLY A 551 20.11 -9.68 -7.51
CA GLY A 551 18.83 -9.06 -7.28
C GLY A 551 18.93 -7.80 -6.45
N THR A 552 17.86 -7.03 -6.46
CA THR A 552 17.72 -5.80 -5.70
C THR A 552 16.55 -5.92 -4.74
N LEU A 553 16.80 -5.63 -3.47
CA LEU A 553 15.82 -5.56 -2.41
C LEU A 553 15.43 -4.10 -2.19
N THR A 554 14.13 -3.81 -2.28
CA THR A 554 13.56 -2.54 -1.83
C THR A 554 13.09 -2.68 -0.39
N LEU A 555 13.58 -1.81 0.49
CA LEU A 555 13.19 -1.76 1.89
C LEU A 555 12.77 -0.34 2.30
N LYS A 556 11.96 -0.26 3.34
CA LYS A 556 11.59 0.98 4.02
C LYS A 556 12.30 1.03 5.37
N ASP A 557 13.15 2.02 5.57
CA ASP A 557 13.89 2.29 6.79
C ASP A 557 13.39 3.59 7.43
N ASN A 558 12.57 3.44 8.47
CA ASN A 558 12.15 4.50 9.36
C ASN A 558 12.76 4.31 10.77
N LEU A 559 13.83 3.53 10.91
CA LEU A 559 14.49 3.32 12.20
C LEU A 559 15.25 4.57 12.62
N TYR A 560 15.47 4.72 13.93
CA TYR A 560 16.31 5.79 14.46
C TYR A 560 17.73 5.73 13.86
N PRO A 561 18.32 6.88 13.50
CA PRO A 561 19.68 6.92 13.01
C PRO A 561 20.67 6.28 14.00
N GLY A 562 21.41 5.28 13.54
CA GLY A 562 22.39 4.55 14.37
C GLY A 562 21.94 3.15 14.81
N THR A 563 20.68 2.76 14.60
CA THR A 563 20.18 1.42 14.98
C THR A 563 20.76 0.33 14.07
N PRO A 564 21.57 -0.62 14.58
CA PRO A 564 22.16 -1.67 13.75
C PRO A 564 21.13 -2.76 13.42
N TYR A 565 21.11 -3.23 12.17
CA TYR A 565 20.30 -4.36 11.75
C TYR A 565 21.00 -5.21 10.69
N LYS A 566 20.57 -6.46 10.52
CA LYS A 566 21.16 -7.41 9.57
C LYS A 566 20.10 -8.03 8.69
N ILE A 567 20.35 -7.98 7.39
CA ILE A 567 19.51 -8.63 6.39
C ILE A 567 20.15 -9.98 6.04
N LYS A 568 19.37 -11.05 6.08
CA LYS A 568 19.82 -12.40 5.75
C LYS A 568 18.95 -12.98 4.64
N ILE A 569 19.55 -13.74 3.73
CA ILE A 569 18.85 -14.57 2.76
C ILE A 569 19.14 -16.02 3.11
N THR A 570 18.08 -16.81 3.28
CA THR A 570 18.13 -18.25 3.53
C THR A 570 17.47 -19.02 2.39
N ASP A 571 17.98 -20.20 2.06
CA ASP A 571 17.35 -21.12 1.12
C ASP A 571 16.23 -21.97 1.76
N SER A 572 15.58 -22.82 0.97
CA SER A 572 14.54 -23.75 1.42
C SER A 572 15.01 -24.77 2.48
N THR A 573 16.32 -24.97 2.63
CA THR A 573 16.92 -25.81 3.68
C THR A 573 17.24 -25.03 4.95
N ASN A 574 16.77 -23.78 5.06
CA ASN A 574 17.07 -22.84 6.15
C ASN A 574 18.57 -22.53 6.33
N LYS A 575 19.39 -22.72 5.29
CA LYS A 575 20.81 -22.32 5.34
C LYS A 575 20.98 -20.92 4.79
N GLN A 576 21.78 -20.11 5.49
CA GLN A 576 22.12 -18.74 5.07
C GLN A 576 23.03 -18.77 3.84
N VAL A 577 22.63 -18.03 2.80
CA VAL A 577 23.38 -17.89 1.52
C VAL A 577 23.96 -16.48 1.34
N TRP A 578 23.40 -15.48 2.00
CA TRP A 578 23.87 -14.09 1.95
C TRP A 578 23.50 -13.34 3.23
N GLU A 579 24.34 -12.39 3.64
CA GLU A 579 24.11 -11.51 4.79
C GLU A 579 24.72 -10.13 4.52
N LYS A 580 24.04 -9.08 5.01
CA LYS A 580 24.57 -7.72 5.04
C LYS A 580 24.18 -7.02 6.33
N SER A 581 25.17 -6.46 7.02
CA SER A 581 24.96 -5.62 8.20
C SER A 581 24.84 -4.15 7.78
N LEU A 582 23.82 -3.47 8.29
CA LEU A 582 23.49 -2.09 8.00
C LEU A 582 23.11 -1.34 9.27
N VAL A 583 22.95 -0.03 9.13
CA VAL A 583 22.57 0.87 10.22
C VAL A 583 21.41 1.72 9.72
N GLY A 584 20.37 1.86 10.54
CA GLY A 584 19.22 2.70 10.28
C GLY A 584 19.65 4.15 10.09
N MET A 585 19.09 4.80 9.08
CA MET A 585 19.41 6.19 8.72
C MET A 585 18.16 7.01 8.44
N GLU A 586 16.95 6.48 8.69
CA GLU A 586 15.67 7.15 8.41
C GLU A 586 15.55 7.59 6.93
N ARG A 587 16.12 6.81 6.00
CA ARG A 587 16.15 7.16 4.57
C ARG A 587 14.81 7.00 3.87
N GLY A 588 13.80 6.45 4.54
CA GLY A 588 12.55 6.04 3.91
C GLY A 588 12.80 4.85 2.99
N ILE A 589 12.46 4.95 1.71
CA ILE A 589 12.60 3.83 0.77
C ILE A 589 14.02 3.83 0.19
N SER A 590 14.70 2.68 0.31
CA SER A 590 16.04 2.47 -0.26
C SER A 590 16.15 1.11 -0.94
N GLN A 591 17.16 0.97 -1.80
CA GLN A 591 17.45 -0.25 -2.53
C GLN A 591 18.81 -0.82 -2.14
N ILE A 592 18.88 -2.14 -1.99
CA ILE A 592 20.10 -2.89 -1.70
C ILE A 592 20.27 -3.99 -2.72
N ASP A 593 21.44 -4.03 -3.34
CA ASP A 593 21.81 -5.16 -4.19
C ASP A 593 22.38 -6.33 -3.37
N PHE A 594 22.03 -7.54 -3.78
CA PHE A 594 22.59 -8.79 -3.27
C PHE A 594 23.05 -9.68 -4.43
N ASP A 595 24.09 -10.47 -4.17
CA ASP A 595 24.69 -11.39 -5.14
C ASP A 595 25.25 -12.63 -4.42
N PHE A 596 24.82 -13.84 -4.83
CA PHE A 596 25.34 -15.11 -4.30
C PHE A 596 25.36 -16.24 -5.36
N PRO A 597 26.27 -17.22 -5.24
CA PRO A 597 26.39 -18.32 -6.21
C PRO A 597 25.27 -19.37 -6.08
N VAL A 598 24.82 -19.91 -7.21
CA VAL A 598 23.70 -20.89 -7.27
C VAL A 598 24.16 -22.33 -7.10
N LYS A 599 25.36 -22.64 -7.60
CA LYS A 599 25.89 -24.01 -7.73
C LYS A 599 25.74 -24.86 -6.47
N GLU A 600 26.24 -24.36 -5.33
CA GLU A 600 26.24 -25.10 -4.05
C GLU A 600 24.82 -25.37 -3.52
N ILE A 601 23.86 -24.52 -3.89
CA ILE A 601 22.45 -24.64 -3.47
C ILE A 601 21.78 -25.73 -4.31
N VAL A 602 22.00 -25.71 -5.62
CA VAL A 602 21.49 -26.72 -6.56
C VAL A 602 22.05 -28.10 -6.23
N GLU A 603 23.36 -28.23 -6.00
CA GLU A 603 24.01 -29.50 -5.63
C GLU A 603 23.41 -30.09 -4.33
N ARG A 604 23.09 -29.23 -3.37
CA ARG A 604 22.47 -29.66 -2.10
C ARG A 604 21.04 -30.15 -2.29
N ILE A 605 20.21 -29.46 -3.08
CA ILE A 605 18.85 -29.90 -3.38
C ILE A 605 18.89 -31.21 -4.16
N LEU A 606 19.79 -31.32 -5.15
CA LEU A 606 19.99 -32.55 -5.92
C LEU A 606 20.45 -33.74 -5.07
N SER A 607 21.15 -33.51 -3.95
CA SER A 607 21.55 -34.61 -3.05
C SER A 607 20.35 -35.32 -2.40
N GLN A 608 19.18 -34.68 -2.38
CA GLN A 608 17.95 -35.22 -1.79
C GLN A 608 17.09 -36.01 -2.80
N ILE A 609 17.37 -35.88 -4.10
CA ILE A 609 16.60 -36.52 -5.17
C ILE A 609 17.30 -37.84 -5.60
N PRO A 610 16.56 -38.94 -5.87
CA PRO A 610 17.14 -40.17 -6.41
C PRO A 610 17.84 -39.98 -7.77
N GLU A 611 18.99 -40.64 -8.01
CA GLU A 611 19.76 -40.50 -9.25
C GLU A 611 18.98 -40.78 -10.55
N SER A 612 17.99 -41.69 -10.51
CA SER A 612 17.11 -42.00 -11.64
C SER A 612 16.30 -40.78 -12.10
N GLU A 613 15.83 -39.97 -11.15
CA GLU A 613 15.00 -38.79 -11.40
C GLU A 613 15.83 -37.54 -11.69
N LYS A 614 17.08 -37.48 -11.19
CA LYS A 614 17.98 -36.34 -11.43
C LYS A 614 18.16 -36.04 -12.91
N LYS A 615 18.11 -37.02 -13.82
CA LYS A 615 18.30 -36.75 -15.26
C LYS A 615 17.06 -36.14 -15.94
N ALA A 616 15.87 -36.31 -15.35
CA ALA A 616 14.62 -35.84 -15.93
C ALA A 616 14.37 -34.34 -15.68
N PHE A 617 14.80 -33.81 -14.52
CA PHE A 617 14.66 -32.40 -14.17
C PHE A 617 15.70 -31.53 -14.89
N ARG A 618 15.24 -30.74 -15.87
CA ARG A 618 16.08 -29.74 -16.57
C ARG A 618 16.17 -28.41 -15.81
N THR A 619 15.16 -28.13 -15.01
CA THR A 619 15.05 -26.92 -14.19
C THR A 619 14.73 -27.31 -12.75
N ILE A 620 15.34 -26.63 -11.78
CA ILE A 620 15.07 -26.82 -10.36
C ILE A 620 14.52 -25.51 -9.77
N PRO A 621 13.33 -25.52 -9.15
CA PRO A 621 12.83 -24.36 -8.43
C PRO A 621 13.66 -24.11 -7.17
N LEU A 622 14.20 -22.90 -7.03
CA LEU A 622 14.87 -22.42 -5.83
C LEU A 622 13.97 -21.43 -5.11
N THR A 623 13.69 -21.65 -3.82
CA THR A 623 12.94 -20.71 -2.99
C THR A 623 13.85 -20.12 -1.92
N PHE A 624 13.75 -18.81 -1.76
CA PHE A 624 14.54 -18.02 -0.82
C PHE A 624 13.63 -17.23 0.10
N LYS A 625 14.04 -17.14 1.36
CA LYS A 625 13.44 -16.28 2.37
C LYS A 625 14.44 -15.20 2.72
N LEU A 626 14.05 -13.95 2.53
CA LEU A 626 14.80 -12.78 2.94
C LEU A 626 14.18 -12.28 4.23
N SER A 627 14.97 -12.15 5.29
CA SER A 627 14.49 -11.78 6.61
C SER A 627 15.41 -10.81 7.35
N VAL A 628 14.83 -10.03 8.24
CA VAL A 628 15.53 -9.21 9.24
C VAL A 628 15.12 -9.68 10.62
N ASP A 629 16.09 -9.85 11.52
CA ASP A 629 15.80 -10.19 12.92
C ASP A 629 15.04 -9.02 13.58
N PRO A 630 14.01 -9.26 14.43
CA PRO A 630 13.23 -8.20 15.07
C PRO A 630 14.10 -7.18 15.80
N ILE A 631 13.82 -5.90 15.61
CA ILE A 631 14.60 -4.80 16.16
C ILE A 631 13.89 -4.25 17.42
N GLU A 632 14.66 -3.77 18.39
CA GLU A 632 14.09 -3.16 19.60
C GLU A 632 13.31 -1.89 19.24
N GLU A 633 12.12 -1.71 19.84
CA GLU A 633 11.16 -0.62 19.56
C GLU A 633 10.51 -0.61 18.17
N GLU A 634 10.71 -1.65 17.37
CA GLU A 634 10.07 -1.79 16.06
C GLU A 634 8.54 -1.94 16.15
N ALA A 635 7.82 -1.22 15.29
CA ALA A 635 6.36 -1.15 15.34
C ALA A 635 5.65 -2.38 14.76
N GLU A 636 6.17 -2.97 13.69
CA GLU A 636 5.65 -4.21 13.10
C GLU A 636 6.82 -5.13 12.73
N THR A 637 6.68 -6.43 12.99
CA THR A 637 7.75 -7.41 12.75
C THR A 637 7.39 -8.41 11.67
N LYS A 638 6.10 -8.51 11.30
CA LYS A 638 5.64 -9.42 10.23
C LYS A 638 6.05 -8.96 8.83
N ASN A 639 6.35 -7.68 8.67
CA ASN A 639 6.82 -7.05 7.43
C ASN A 639 8.36 -7.17 7.24
N ASN A 640 9.04 -7.88 8.15
CA ASN A 640 10.48 -8.16 8.08
C ASN A 640 10.83 -9.42 7.29
N GLU A 641 9.87 -9.98 6.54
CA GLU A 641 10.09 -11.18 5.74
C GLU A 641 9.51 -11.03 4.34
N VAL A 642 10.31 -11.34 3.32
CA VAL A 642 9.88 -11.46 1.92
C VAL A 642 10.40 -12.76 1.36
N THR A 643 9.56 -13.48 0.64
CA THR A 643 9.95 -14.69 -0.08
C THR A 643 10.03 -14.40 -1.57
N PHE A 644 11.05 -14.97 -2.22
CA PHE A 644 11.20 -14.93 -3.66
C PHE A 644 11.76 -16.26 -4.15
N SER A 645 11.59 -16.53 -5.43
CA SER A 645 11.98 -17.80 -5.99
C SER A 645 12.44 -17.66 -7.43
N ILE A 646 13.33 -18.56 -7.85
CA ILE A 646 14.05 -18.50 -9.12
C ILE A 646 14.23 -19.92 -9.64
N ASP A 647 14.09 -20.09 -10.96
CA ASP A 647 14.28 -21.38 -11.62
C ASP A 647 15.75 -21.57 -12.06
N ALA A 648 16.42 -22.60 -11.53
CA ALA A 648 17.79 -22.94 -11.91
C ALA A 648 17.83 -23.94 -13.07
N SER A 649 18.21 -23.47 -14.26
CA SER A 649 18.41 -24.33 -15.43
C SER A 649 19.73 -25.09 -15.35
N ARG A 650 19.70 -26.39 -15.64
CA ARG A 650 20.86 -27.29 -15.57
C ARG A 650 21.49 -27.58 -16.92
N ARG A 651 20.71 -27.44 -17.99
CA ARG A 651 21.15 -27.74 -19.36
C ARG A 651 21.60 -26.46 -20.05
N LYS A 652 22.75 -26.55 -20.73
CA LYS A 652 23.19 -25.51 -21.66
C LYS A 652 22.38 -25.59 -22.96
N ASN A 653 22.10 -24.44 -23.55
CA ASN A 653 21.53 -24.36 -24.89
C ASN A 653 22.58 -24.86 -25.89
N GLN A 654 22.22 -25.87 -26.69
CA GLN A 654 23.13 -26.50 -27.65
C GLN A 654 22.98 -25.84 -29.02
N LEU A 655 24.03 -25.15 -29.48
CA LEU A 655 24.07 -24.43 -30.76
C LEU A 655 25.04 -25.09 -31.74
N LEU A 656 24.54 -25.46 -32.91
CA LEU A 656 25.36 -25.96 -34.01
C LEU A 656 25.46 -24.89 -35.11
N LEU A 657 26.65 -24.29 -35.25
CA LEU A 657 26.99 -23.37 -36.32
C LEU A 657 27.63 -24.16 -37.47
N ILE A 658 27.07 -24.12 -38.67
CA ILE A 658 27.61 -24.83 -39.82
C ILE A 658 27.84 -23.87 -40.97
N ASP A 659 29.04 -23.91 -41.55
CA ASP A 659 29.40 -23.09 -42.71
C ASP A 659 30.43 -23.83 -43.59
N SER A 660 30.41 -23.65 -44.91
CA SER A 660 31.47 -24.22 -45.76
C SER A 660 32.82 -23.55 -45.51
N ARG A 661 32.81 -22.29 -45.05
CA ARG A 661 34.03 -21.50 -44.76
C ARG A 661 33.89 -20.64 -43.52
N SER A 662 35.04 -20.25 -42.96
CA SER A 662 35.07 -19.25 -41.89
C SER A 662 34.68 -17.86 -42.43
N ARG A 663 33.56 -17.30 -41.94
CA ARG A 663 33.10 -15.92 -42.20
C ARG A 663 33.22 -15.06 -40.96
N TRP A 664 33.26 -13.74 -41.14
CA TRP A 664 33.30 -12.80 -40.01
C TRP A 664 32.10 -12.98 -39.09
N GLU A 665 30.88 -13.07 -39.65
CA GLU A 665 29.66 -13.33 -38.88
C GLU A 665 29.78 -14.60 -38.02
N THR A 666 30.14 -15.74 -38.64
CA THR A 666 30.33 -17.02 -37.96
C THR A 666 31.35 -16.92 -36.82
N ARG A 667 32.46 -16.21 -37.03
CA ARG A 667 33.47 -15.98 -35.99
C ARG A 667 32.92 -15.16 -34.83
N PHE A 668 32.16 -14.09 -35.10
CA PHE A 668 31.59 -13.25 -34.05
C PHE A 668 30.51 -13.97 -33.25
N LEU A 669 29.66 -14.77 -33.91
CA LEU A 669 28.67 -15.63 -33.26
C LEU A 669 29.33 -16.70 -32.38
N ASN A 670 30.32 -17.42 -32.91
CA ASN A 670 31.05 -18.43 -32.14
C ASN A 670 31.71 -17.84 -30.89
N ASN A 671 32.30 -16.65 -31.00
CA ASN A 671 32.91 -15.97 -29.85
C ASN A 671 31.87 -15.42 -28.87
N LEU A 672 30.73 -14.93 -29.36
CA LEU A 672 29.66 -14.38 -28.53
C LEU A 672 29.08 -15.47 -27.63
N PHE A 673 28.66 -16.58 -28.24
CA PHE A 673 28.00 -17.67 -27.52
C PHE A 673 28.99 -18.60 -26.82
N GLY A 674 30.22 -18.76 -27.33
CA GLY A 674 31.25 -19.56 -26.67
C GLY A 674 31.77 -18.96 -25.35
N ARG A 675 31.54 -17.66 -25.11
CA ARG A 675 31.85 -16.99 -23.83
C ARG A 675 30.69 -17.05 -22.83
N ASP A 676 29.48 -17.33 -23.29
CA ASP A 676 28.29 -17.38 -22.45
C ASP A 676 28.15 -18.78 -21.86
N ALA A 677 28.22 -18.90 -20.53
CA ALA A 677 28.15 -20.18 -19.83
C ALA A 677 26.83 -20.94 -20.06
N ARG A 678 25.78 -20.24 -20.51
CA ARG A 678 24.47 -20.82 -20.83
C ARG A 678 24.47 -21.59 -22.15
N TRP A 679 25.46 -21.38 -23.01
CA TRP A 679 25.53 -21.98 -24.33
C TRP A 679 26.67 -23.00 -24.41
N GLU A 680 26.44 -24.03 -25.19
CA GLU A 680 27.48 -24.92 -25.70
C GLU A 680 27.43 -24.83 -27.22
N VAL A 681 28.54 -24.41 -27.81
CA VAL A 681 28.61 -24.07 -29.24
C VAL A 681 29.52 -25.07 -29.93
N SER A 682 28.98 -25.75 -30.93
CA SER A 682 29.73 -26.57 -31.87
C SER A 682 29.79 -25.82 -33.20
N CYS A 683 30.98 -25.40 -33.61
CA CYS A 683 31.19 -24.66 -34.85
C CYS A 683 31.90 -25.54 -35.88
N VAL A 684 31.18 -25.92 -36.93
CA VAL A 684 31.65 -26.80 -38.00
C VAL A 684 31.93 -25.97 -39.24
N TRP A 685 33.18 -26.02 -39.72
CA TRP A 685 33.57 -25.42 -40.98
C TRP A 685 34.16 -26.44 -41.96
N GLY A 686 34.02 -26.18 -43.25
CA GLY A 686 34.64 -26.99 -44.30
C GLY A 686 36.17 -27.03 -44.17
N LYS A 687 36.76 -28.21 -44.42
CA LYS A 687 38.22 -28.38 -44.35
C LYS A 687 38.93 -27.48 -45.38
N PRO A 688 40.01 -26.76 -44.99
CA PRO A 688 40.78 -25.96 -45.94
C PRO A 688 41.34 -26.79 -47.11
N GLU A 689 41.71 -28.05 -46.85
CA GLU A 689 42.31 -28.99 -47.81
C GLU A 689 41.35 -29.40 -48.94
N SER A 690 40.03 -29.37 -48.70
CA SER A 690 38.99 -29.65 -49.70
C SER A 690 38.45 -28.37 -50.37
N GLY A 691 39.14 -27.24 -50.20
CA GLY A 691 38.65 -25.93 -50.65
C GLY A 691 37.43 -25.43 -49.87
N GLY A 692 37.19 -25.99 -48.68
CA GLY A 692 36.02 -25.70 -47.84
C GLY A 692 34.77 -26.49 -48.20
N ARG A 693 34.84 -27.51 -49.08
CA ARG A 693 33.67 -28.26 -49.59
C ARG A 693 33.37 -29.56 -48.84
N GLU A 694 34.16 -29.88 -47.80
CA GLU A 694 33.96 -31.10 -47.01
C GLU A 694 33.89 -30.74 -45.53
N LEU A 695 32.70 -30.86 -44.94
CA LEU A 695 32.49 -30.69 -43.51
C LEU A 695 33.05 -31.91 -42.75
N PRO A 696 33.78 -31.72 -41.64
CA PRO A 696 34.23 -32.82 -40.81
C PRO A 696 33.03 -33.48 -40.11
N ARG A 697 32.96 -34.82 -40.14
CA ARG A 697 31.94 -35.62 -39.45
C ARG A 697 32.51 -36.27 -38.19
N GLY A 698 31.71 -36.39 -37.13
CA GLY A 698 32.04 -37.10 -35.90
C GLY A 698 31.19 -36.65 -34.71
N ASP A 699 31.29 -37.37 -33.60
CA ASP A 699 30.53 -37.08 -32.36
C ASP A 699 31.26 -36.10 -31.41
N GLU A 700 32.43 -35.60 -31.81
CA GLU A 700 33.17 -34.59 -31.06
C GLU A 700 32.65 -33.17 -31.35
N ILE A 701 32.85 -32.26 -30.40
CA ILE A 701 32.56 -30.82 -30.58
C ILE A 701 33.30 -30.28 -31.81
N ASN A 702 32.64 -29.41 -32.58
CA ASN A 702 33.11 -28.85 -33.85
C ASN A 702 33.16 -29.82 -35.04
N LYS A 703 32.42 -30.94 -34.97
CA LYS A 703 32.16 -31.83 -36.11
C LYS A 703 30.65 -31.97 -36.34
N PHE A 704 30.26 -32.25 -37.58
CA PHE A 704 28.87 -32.57 -37.92
C PHE A 704 28.52 -33.98 -37.42
N PRO A 705 27.39 -34.16 -36.72
CA PRO A 705 27.02 -35.46 -36.14
C PRO A 705 26.89 -36.56 -37.19
N ILE A 706 27.34 -37.78 -36.84
CA ILE A 706 27.24 -38.96 -37.72
C ILE A 706 25.93 -39.75 -37.54
N SER A 707 25.08 -39.34 -36.61
CA SER A 707 23.78 -39.97 -36.35
C SER A 707 22.68 -38.95 -36.17
N LYS A 708 21.46 -39.30 -36.59
CA LYS A 708 20.24 -38.49 -36.34
C LYS A 708 20.09 -38.21 -34.84
N LYS A 709 20.29 -39.20 -33.97
CA LYS A 709 20.14 -39.05 -32.51
C LYS A 709 21.05 -37.95 -31.94
N ALA A 710 22.32 -37.90 -32.35
CA ALA A 710 23.25 -36.87 -31.92
C ALA A 710 22.88 -35.47 -32.46
N LEU A 711 22.35 -35.37 -33.69
CA LEU A 711 21.84 -34.09 -34.20
C LEU A 711 20.63 -33.57 -33.41
N LEU A 712 19.76 -34.47 -32.94
CA LEU A 712 18.56 -34.11 -32.15
C LEU A 712 18.88 -33.62 -30.73
N GLU A 713 20.12 -33.80 -30.25
CA GLU A 713 20.56 -33.23 -28.98
C GLU A 713 20.71 -31.71 -29.05
N PHE A 714 20.97 -31.14 -30.23
CA PHE A 714 21.03 -29.69 -30.42
C PHE A 714 19.67 -29.02 -30.21
N ASP A 715 19.66 -27.72 -29.92
CA ASP A 715 18.44 -26.92 -29.79
C ASP A 715 18.26 -25.95 -30.96
N LEU A 716 19.38 -25.51 -31.57
CA LEU A 716 19.39 -24.52 -32.63
C LEU A 716 20.51 -24.82 -33.64
N LEU A 717 20.17 -24.68 -34.92
CA LEU A 717 21.08 -24.74 -36.06
C LEU A 717 21.22 -23.35 -36.70
N ILE A 718 22.44 -22.87 -36.87
CA ILE A 718 22.71 -21.75 -37.78
C ILE A 718 23.37 -22.31 -39.04
N PHE A 719 22.67 -22.15 -40.16
CA PHE A 719 23.02 -22.73 -41.43
C PHE A 719 23.58 -21.62 -42.35
N GLY A 720 24.88 -21.66 -42.60
CA GLY A 720 25.61 -20.68 -43.41
C GLY A 720 25.59 -20.98 -44.91
N GLU A 721 26.61 -20.50 -45.63
CA GLU A 721 26.72 -20.69 -47.08
C GLU A 721 27.25 -22.09 -47.43
N ILE A 722 26.36 -23.07 -47.49
CA ILE A 722 26.71 -24.48 -47.81
C ILE A 722 26.04 -24.87 -49.14
N GLU A 723 26.71 -25.69 -49.95
CA GLU A 723 26.13 -26.26 -51.19
C GLU A 723 25.38 -27.58 -50.91
N PRO A 724 24.31 -27.91 -51.68
CA PRO A 724 23.50 -29.11 -51.44
C PRO A 724 24.26 -30.44 -51.53
N ASP A 725 25.36 -30.49 -52.27
CA ASP A 725 26.22 -31.67 -52.44
C ASP A 725 27.19 -31.90 -51.28
N GLU A 726 27.37 -30.92 -50.39
CA GLU A 726 28.18 -31.08 -49.17
C GLU A 726 27.51 -31.98 -48.13
N PHE A 727 26.19 -32.17 -48.23
CA PHE A 727 25.39 -33.09 -47.41
C PHE A 727 24.74 -34.19 -48.25
N SER A 728 24.83 -35.42 -47.76
CA SER A 728 24.03 -36.53 -48.29
C SER A 728 22.53 -36.26 -48.12
N LYS A 729 21.70 -36.89 -48.97
CA LYS A 729 20.23 -36.76 -48.86
C LYS A 729 19.69 -37.22 -47.49
N GLU A 730 20.37 -38.17 -46.86
CA GLU A 730 20.03 -38.65 -45.53
C GLU A 730 20.32 -37.60 -44.45
N GLU A 731 21.52 -37.00 -44.45
CA GLU A 731 21.86 -35.89 -43.54
C GLU A 731 20.90 -34.69 -43.72
N GLN A 732 20.50 -34.39 -44.96
CA GLN A 732 19.51 -33.35 -45.25
C GLN A 732 18.14 -33.68 -44.63
N ASN A 733 17.70 -34.94 -44.69
CA ASN A 733 16.46 -35.37 -44.02
C ASN A 733 16.60 -35.29 -42.50
N TRP A 734 17.77 -35.58 -41.92
CA TRP A 734 17.98 -35.41 -40.47
C TRP A 734 17.77 -33.95 -40.02
N ILE A 735 18.22 -32.98 -40.81
CA ILE A 735 18.01 -31.55 -40.55
C ILE A 735 16.51 -31.19 -40.69
N VAL A 736 15.83 -31.73 -41.70
CA VAL A 736 14.37 -31.54 -41.85
C VAL A 736 13.63 -32.10 -40.65
N ASP A 737 13.96 -33.31 -40.21
CA ASP A 737 13.36 -33.96 -39.05
C ASP A 737 13.67 -33.20 -37.75
N PHE A 738 14.88 -32.68 -37.60
CA PHE A 738 15.27 -31.85 -36.46
C PHE A 738 14.34 -30.63 -36.29
N VAL A 739 14.03 -29.94 -37.39
CA VAL A 739 13.12 -28.78 -37.35
C VAL A 739 11.67 -29.24 -37.22
N THR A 740 11.24 -30.18 -38.07
CA THR A 740 9.81 -30.52 -38.21
C THR A 740 9.25 -31.44 -37.12
N GLN A 741 10.07 -32.31 -36.54
CA GLN A 741 9.67 -33.31 -35.54
C GLN A 741 10.13 -32.92 -34.13
N ARG A 742 11.37 -32.45 -33.96
CA ARG A 742 11.91 -32.10 -32.62
C ARG A 742 11.64 -30.66 -32.21
N ALA A 743 11.06 -29.85 -33.09
CA ALA A 743 10.88 -28.41 -32.89
C ALA A 743 12.20 -27.64 -32.73
N GLY A 744 13.28 -28.16 -33.33
CA GLY A 744 14.55 -27.46 -33.39
C GLY A 744 14.43 -26.15 -34.17
N GLY A 745 15.13 -25.12 -33.71
CA GLY A 745 15.22 -23.86 -34.43
C GLY A 745 16.25 -23.95 -35.56
N ILE A 746 15.97 -23.39 -36.74
CA ILE A 746 16.97 -23.19 -37.79
C ILE A 746 17.00 -21.73 -38.23
N LEU A 747 18.20 -21.18 -38.38
CA LEU A 747 18.42 -19.85 -38.94
C LEU A 747 19.41 -19.94 -40.11
N PHE A 748 18.94 -19.59 -41.29
CA PHE A 748 19.75 -19.48 -42.49
C PHE A 748 20.41 -18.11 -42.55
N ILE A 749 21.73 -18.05 -42.71
CA ILE A 749 22.48 -16.79 -42.90
C ILE A 749 23.10 -16.80 -44.28
N ASP A 750 22.54 -15.99 -45.18
CA ASP A 750 23.06 -15.86 -46.54
C ASP A 750 24.39 -15.11 -46.56
N GLY A 751 25.16 -15.31 -47.62
CA GLY A 751 26.45 -14.64 -47.80
C GLY A 751 26.64 -14.12 -49.23
N PRO A 752 27.77 -13.45 -49.50
CA PRO A 752 28.00 -12.82 -50.80
C PRO A 752 28.16 -13.83 -51.96
N ARG A 753 28.31 -15.14 -51.68
CA ARG A 753 28.40 -16.19 -52.71
C ARG A 753 27.03 -16.80 -53.07
N GLN A 754 25.98 -16.47 -52.32
CA GLN A 754 24.59 -16.84 -52.56
C GLN A 754 24.40 -18.36 -52.73
N LYS A 755 25.11 -19.16 -51.93
CA LYS A 755 25.06 -20.63 -52.04
C LYS A 755 23.71 -21.21 -51.66
N LEU A 756 23.02 -20.60 -50.71
CA LEU A 756 21.69 -21.03 -50.26
C LEU A 756 20.65 -21.07 -51.39
N ARG A 757 20.76 -20.20 -52.39
CA ARG A 757 19.84 -20.20 -53.54
C ARG A 757 19.84 -21.52 -54.31
N THR A 758 20.95 -22.26 -54.27
CA THR A 758 21.11 -23.51 -55.03
C THR A 758 20.22 -24.64 -54.53
N PHE A 759 19.77 -24.60 -53.27
CA PHE A 759 18.78 -25.55 -52.73
C PHE A 759 17.41 -25.46 -53.44
N THR A 760 17.08 -24.30 -54.01
CA THR A 760 15.81 -24.04 -54.72
C THR A 760 15.87 -24.31 -56.24
N GLY A 761 16.97 -24.90 -56.74
CA GLY A 761 17.18 -25.19 -58.17
C GLY A 761 16.38 -26.38 -58.73
N LYS A 762 16.73 -26.84 -59.94
CA LYS A 762 15.97 -27.85 -60.74
C LYS A 762 15.82 -29.24 -60.09
N ALA A 763 16.60 -29.57 -59.06
CA ALA A 763 16.49 -30.82 -58.32
C ALA A 763 15.92 -30.52 -56.93
N SER A 764 14.78 -31.13 -56.58
CA SER A 764 14.17 -30.98 -55.25
C SER A 764 15.11 -31.51 -54.17
N THR A 765 15.51 -30.65 -53.23
CA THR A 765 16.34 -30.99 -52.07
C THR A 765 15.48 -30.92 -50.80
N PRO A 766 15.62 -31.84 -49.83
CA PRO A 766 14.81 -31.83 -48.61
C PRO A 766 14.87 -30.50 -47.84
N ILE A 767 16.05 -29.87 -47.75
CA ILE A 767 16.26 -28.60 -47.03
C ILE A 767 15.47 -27.44 -47.65
N ALA A 768 15.15 -27.49 -48.95
CA ALA A 768 14.36 -26.44 -49.61
C ALA A 768 13.00 -26.21 -48.94
N ASN A 769 12.41 -27.24 -48.33
CA ASN A 769 11.14 -27.15 -47.61
C ASN A 769 11.24 -26.30 -46.33
N LEU A 770 12.44 -26.14 -45.76
CA LEU A 770 12.65 -25.34 -44.56
C LEU A 770 12.79 -23.85 -44.88
N LEU A 771 13.24 -23.47 -46.07
CA LEU A 771 13.54 -22.07 -46.42
C LEU A 771 12.27 -21.21 -46.40
N PRO A 772 12.25 -20.07 -45.68
CA PRO A 772 11.09 -19.18 -45.64
C PRO A 772 11.00 -18.24 -46.85
N VAL A 773 12.03 -18.19 -47.68
CA VAL A 773 12.15 -17.24 -48.80
C VAL A 773 12.54 -17.95 -50.09
N ILE A 774 12.31 -17.26 -51.20
CA ILE A 774 12.80 -17.63 -52.54
C ILE A 774 13.59 -16.47 -53.14
N TRP A 775 14.64 -16.76 -53.90
CA TRP A 775 15.45 -15.74 -54.56
C TRP A 775 14.78 -15.30 -55.86
N LYS A 776 14.85 -14.00 -56.18
CA LYS A 776 14.33 -13.47 -57.44
C LYS A 776 15.12 -14.05 -58.62
N SER A 777 14.41 -14.48 -59.66
CA SER A 777 14.99 -15.06 -60.88
C SER A 777 15.58 -14.02 -61.83
N GLU A 778 15.14 -12.77 -61.73
CA GLU A 778 15.56 -11.64 -62.56
C GLU A 778 16.25 -10.57 -61.70
N GLY A 779 17.27 -9.89 -62.24
CA GLY A 779 18.02 -8.83 -61.55
C GLY A 779 19.44 -9.22 -61.09
N SER A 780 20.10 -8.31 -60.37
CA SER A 780 21.42 -8.56 -59.75
C SER A 780 21.28 -9.60 -58.64
N SER A 781 22.28 -10.47 -58.45
CA SER A 781 22.29 -11.43 -57.34
C SER A 781 22.56 -10.79 -55.97
N LEU A 782 23.01 -9.54 -55.94
CA LEU A 782 23.30 -8.75 -54.74
C LEU A 782 22.82 -7.31 -54.97
N VAL A 783 22.15 -6.73 -53.97
CA VAL A 783 21.67 -5.34 -54.03
C VAL A 783 22.16 -4.57 -52.80
N SER A 784 22.48 -3.28 -52.96
CA SER A 784 22.98 -2.45 -51.85
C SER A 784 21.82 -1.79 -51.11
N PRO A 785 21.71 -1.96 -49.78
CA PRO A 785 20.65 -1.35 -48.99
C PRO A 785 20.93 0.14 -48.70
N ARG A 786 19.87 0.96 -48.61
CA ARG A 786 19.93 2.38 -48.25
C ARG A 786 19.40 2.69 -46.85
N ALA A 787 18.50 1.85 -46.35
CA ALA A 787 17.92 1.95 -45.02
C ALA A 787 17.27 0.62 -44.63
N PHE A 788 17.14 0.38 -43.32
CA PHE A 788 16.27 -0.67 -42.80
C PHE A 788 14.86 -0.13 -42.55
N VAL A 789 13.86 -0.94 -42.83
CA VAL A 789 12.45 -0.67 -42.56
C VAL A 789 11.90 -1.82 -41.72
N ARG A 790 11.24 -1.46 -40.62
CA ARG A 790 10.55 -2.41 -39.75
C ARG A 790 9.04 -2.36 -40.06
N PRO A 791 8.36 -3.50 -40.23
CA PRO A 791 6.92 -3.53 -40.52
C PRO A 791 6.06 -2.93 -39.41
N LYS A 792 4.75 -2.73 -39.69
CA LYS A 792 3.75 -2.18 -38.73
C LYS A 792 3.66 -3.00 -37.43
N GLU A 793 3.14 -2.39 -36.36
CA GLU A 793 3.18 -2.86 -34.96
C GLU A 793 2.79 -4.34 -34.71
N GLY A 794 2.00 -4.98 -35.58
CA GLY A 794 1.65 -6.41 -35.46
C GLY A 794 2.78 -7.41 -35.72
N ASN A 795 3.84 -7.02 -36.46
CA ASN A 795 4.97 -7.91 -36.83
C ASN A 795 6.30 -7.46 -36.21
N GLN A 796 6.28 -6.70 -35.11
CA GLN A 796 7.51 -6.25 -34.46
C GLN A 796 8.10 -7.32 -33.55
N LEU A 797 9.21 -7.91 -34.01
CA LEU A 797 9.96 -8.91 -33.25
C LEU A 797 10.76 -8.22 -32.13
N SER A 798 10.69 -8.71 -30.90
CA SER A 798 11.37 -8.08 -29.75
C SER A 798 12.88 -7.98 -29.90
N ALA A 799 13.51 -8.87 -30.68
CA ALA A 799 14.93 -8.78 -31.02
C ALA A 799 15.32 -7.50 -31.76
N LEU A 800 14.35 -6.81 -32.38
CA LEU A 800 14.55 -5.53 -33.06
C LEU A 800 14.37 -4.32 -32.12
N THR A 801 14.11 -4.56 -30.83
CA THR A 801 14.10 -3.55 -29.76
C THR A 801 15.49 -3.52 -29.11
N LEU A 802 16.37 -2.69 -29.66
CA LEU A 802 17.75 -2.48 -29.26
C LEU A 802 17.87 -1.51 -28.07
N ASP A 803 16.89 -0.63 -27.89
CA ASP A 803 16.74 0.26 -26.72
C ASP A 803 15.30 0.15 -26.16
N PRO A 804 15.09 0.10 -24.83
CA PRO A 804 13.75 0.04 -24.24
C PRO A 804 12.90 1.30 -24.50
N ILE A 805 13.53 2.45 -24.75
CA ILE A 805 12.85 3.70 -25.05
C ILE A 805 12.57 3.75 -26.55
N LYS A 806 11.29 3.84 -26.94
CA LYS A 806 10.83 3.74 -28.35
C LYS A 806 11.55 4.75 -29.25
N GLU A 807 11.65 6.01 -28.83
CA GLU A 807 12.29 7.09 -29.58
C GLU A 807 13.78 6.85 -29.80
N ARG A 808 14.49 6.41 -28.75
CA ARG A 808 15.91 6.06 -28.86
C ARG A 808 16.12 4.85 -29.76
N ASN A 809 15.23 3.87 -29.68
CA ASN A 809 15.30 2.69 -30.53
C ASN A 809 15.16 3.06 -32.01
N GLU A 810 14.24 3.96 -32.36
CA GLU A 810 14.14 4.49 -33.74
C GLU A 810 15.43 5.18 -34.18
N ASP A 811 16.03 5.98 -33.30
CA ASP A 811 17.27 6.69 -33.62
C ASP A 811 18.48 5.74 -33.78
N VAL A 812 18.54 4.67 -32.99
CA VAL A 812 19.56 3.61 -33.16
C VAL A 812 19.42 2.99 -34.56
N TRP A 813 18.21 2.62 -34.98
CA TRP A 813 17.99 2.00 -36.30
C TRP A 813 18.36 2.91 -37.48
N LYS A 814 18.26 4.24 -37.33
CA LYS A 814 18.70 5.20 -38.37
C LYS A 814 20.22 5.28 -38.51
N HIS A 815 20.96 5.06 -37.41
CA HIS A 815 22.42 5.20 -37.38
C HIS A 815 23.16 3.86 -37.40
N LEU A 816 22.44 2.73 -37.39
CA LEU A 816 23.04 1.42 -37.48
C LEU A 816 23.81 1.26 -38.81
N PRO A 817 25.05 0.75 -38.78
CA PRO A 817 25.80 0.46 -40.00
C PRO A 817 25.03 -0.50 -40.92
N LEU A 818 24.81 -0.07 -42.16
CA LEU A 818 24.16 -0.89 -43.19
C LEU A 818 25.17 -1.90 -43.78
N PRO A 819 24.71 -3.14 -44.10
CA PRO A 819 25.55 -4.11 -44.78
C PRO A 819 25.84 -3.63 -46.20
N ALA A 820 26.98 -4.03 -46.76
CA ALA A 820 27.37 -3.63 -48.12
C ALA A 820 26.42 -4.19 -49.19
N TRP A 821 25.74 -5.28 -48.88
CA TRP A 821 24.85 -6.01 -49.76
C TRP A 821 23.72 -6.68 -48.96
N VAL A 822 22.61 -6.98 -49.63
CA VAL A 822 21.53 -7.87 -49.17
C VAL A 822 21.08 -8.79 -50.32
N SER A 823 20.61 -9.99 -50.00
CA SER A 823 20.06 -10.94 -50.98
C SER A 823 18.68 -10.48 -51.50
N PRO A 824 18.45 -10.41 -52.81
CA PRO A 824 17.13 -10.08 -53.37
C PRO A 824 16.20 -11.30 -53.32
N VAL A 825 15.43 -11.38 -52.24
CA VAL A 825 14.48 -12.46 -51.97
C VAL A 825 13.03 -11.98 -51.92
N GLU A 826 12.11 -12.93 -52.02
CA GLU A 826 10.68 -12.77 -51.76
C GLU A 826 10.24 -13.78 -50.69
N ALA A 827 9.34 -13.37 -49.81
CA ALA A 827 8.83 -14.22 -48.76
C ALA A 827 7.83 -15.25 -49.31
N LEU A 828 7.96 -16.51 -48.91
CA LEU A 828 6.99 -17.55 -49.29
C LEU A 828 5.64 -17.35 -48.56
N PRO A 829 4.52 -17.86 -49.10
CA PRO A 829 3.24 -17.84 -48.40
C PRO A 829 3.34 -18.42 -46.98
N GLY A 830 2.73 -17.76 -46.00
CA GLY A 830 2.81 -18.13 -44.58
C GLY A 830 4.09 -17.67 -43.86
N THR A 831 4.92 -16.85 -44.50
CA THR A 831 6.14 -16.28 -43.91
C THR A 831 5.89 -14.87 -43.41
N GLU A 832 6.36 -14.58 -42.20
CA GLU A 832 6.35 -13.24 -41.62
C GLU A 832 7.67 -12.52 -41.93
N ASN A 833 7.56 -11.30 -42.47
CA ASN A 833 8.70 -10.40 -42.64
C ASN A 833 8.86 -9.57 -41.37
N PHE A 834 10.06 -9.58 -40.79
CA PHE A 834 10.39 -8.85 -39.57
C PHE A 834 11.29 -7.64 -39.83
N LEU A 835 12.13 -7.70 -40.86
CA LEU A 835 13.00 -6.60 -41.27
C LEU A 835 13.12 -6.58 -42.79
N GLU A 836 12.99 -5.39 -43.38
CA GLU A 836 13.13 -5.15 -44.81
C GLU A 836 14.23 -4.12 -45.06
N ALA A 837 14.87 -4.18 -46.22
CA ALA A 837 15.82 -3.19 -46.67
C ALA A 837 15.27 -2.43 -47.87
N VAL A 838 15.43 -1.10 -47.86
CA VAL A 838 15.16 -0.26 -49.02
C VAL A 838 16.32 -0.37 -49.99
N THR A 839 16.04 -0.74 -51.23
CA THR A 839 17.02 -0.87 -52.31
C THR A 839 16.57 -0.07 -53.54
N ASN A 840 17.53 0.35 -54.37
CA ASN A 840 17.24 0.89 -55.69
C ASN A 840 17.45 -0.23 -56.70
N ASP A 841 16.41 -0.61 -57.43
CA ASP A 841 16.60 -1.38 -58.65
C ASP A 841 16.97 -0.41 -59.79
N ASN A 842 17.93 -0.79 -60.63
CA ASN A 842 18.62 0.13 -61.54
C ASN A 842 17.73 0.70 -62.68
N ASN A 843 16.41 0.46 -62.68
CA ASN A 843 15.50 0.88 -63.74
C ASN A 843 14.15 1.50 -63.31
N GLU A 844 13.86 1.69 -62.01
CA GLU A 844 12.61 2.37 -61.61
C GLU A 844 12.82 3.39 -60.47
N SER A 845 12.06 4.49 -60.52
CA SER A 845 12.02 5.54 -59.49
C SER A 845 11.30 5.12 -58.20
N ALA A 846 11.00 3.83 -58.04
CA ALA A 846 10.30 3.26 -56.89
C ALA A 846 11.29 2.53 -55.97
N ASN A 847 11.26 2.90 -54.68
CA ASN A 847 11.98 2.18 -53.63
C ASN A 847 11.50 0.72 -53.58
N THR A 848 12.39 -0.24 -53.86
CA THR A 848 12.07 -1.66 -53.75
C THR A 848 12.40 -2.16 -52.35
N LEU A 849 11.40 -2.72 -51.67
CA LEU A 849 11.57 -3.35 -50.36
C LEU A 849 11.97 -4.81 -50.56
N VAL A 850 13.05 -5.21 -49.91
CA VAL A 850 13.57 -6.58 -49.93
C VAL A 850 13.55 -7.12 -48.50
N PRO A 851 12.89 -8.26 -48.22
CA PRO A 851 12.96 -8.92 -46.92
C PRO A 851 14.40 -9.31 -46.58
N VAL A 852 14.88 -8.90 -45.41
CA VAL A 852 16.22 -9.26 -44.91
C VAL A 852 16.18 -10.11 -43.66
N LEU A 853 15.10 -10.04 -42.87
CA LEU A 853 14.82 -11.00 -41.81
C LEU A 853 13.39 -11.49 -41.98
N ALA A 854 13.24 -12.77 -42.28
CA ALA A 854 11.94 -13.41 -42.48
C ALA A 854 11.91 -14.74 -41.72
N GLY A 855 10.75 -15.13 -41.20
CA GLY A 855 10.61 -16.37 -40.47
C GLY A 855 9.22 -16.98 -40.58
N ARG A 856 9.17 -18.30 -40.44
CA ARG A 856 7.92 -19.06 -40.45
C ARG A 856 8.05 -20.29 -39.57
N LEU A 857 6.90 -20.84 -39.21
CA LEU A 857 6.80 -22.12 -38.52
C LEU A 857 6.84 -23.25 -39.56
N VAL A 858 7.66 -24.28 -39.34
CA VAL A 858 7.82 -25.44 -40.24
C VAL A 858 7.76 -26.73 -39.42
N GLY A 859 6.66 -27.47 -39.55
CA GLY A 859 6.38 -28.62 -38.66
C GLY A 859 6.25 -28.15 -37.21
N ALA A 860 6.99 -28.71 -36.26
CA ALA A 860 6.98 -28.25 -34.87
C ALA A 860 7.96 -27.09 -34.59
N GLY A 861 8.91 -26.83 -35.51
CA GLY A 861 10.03 -25.91 -35.31
C GLY A 861 9.88 -24.59 -36.03
N LYS A 862 10.89 -23.72 -35.86
CA LYS A 862 10.92 -22.40 -36.48
C LYS A 862 12.06 -22.30 -37.46
N SER A 863 11.79 -21.75 -38.63
CA SER A 863 12.78 -21.50 -39.67
C SER A 863 12.86 -20.02 -39.98
N PHE A 864 14.04 -19.44 -39.79
CA PHE A 864 14.32 -18.04 -40.04
C PHE A 864 15.39 -17.90 -41.11
N TYR A 865 15.38 -16.76 -41.80
CA TYR A 865 16.35 -16.40 -42.81
C TYR A 865 16.85 -14.97 -42.59
N LEU A 866 18.16 -14.80 -42.63
CA LEU A 866 18.87 -13.52 -42.60
C LEU A 866 19.61 -13.31 -43.93
N GLY A 867 19.22 -12.30 -44.68
CA GLY A 867 19.70 -12.03 -46.05
C GLY A 867 21.03 -11.28 -46.15
N PHE A 868 21.86 -11.28 -45.10
CA PHE A 868 23.20 -10.66 -45.07
C PHE A 868 24.06 -11.25 -43.92
N ASP A 869 25.39 -11.07 -43.99
CA ASP A 869 26.36 -11.58 -43.00
C ASP A 869 27.34 -10.53 -42.44
N GLU A 870 26.88 -9.27 -42.39
CA GLU A 870 27.66 -8.14 -41.86
C GLU A 870 27.07 -7.52 -40.59
N SER A 871 26.30 -8.29 -39.81
CA SER A 871 25.70 -7.79 -38.56
C SER A 871 26.77 -7.44 -37.52
N TRP A 872 27.93 -8.11 -37.58
CA TRP A 872 29.09 -7.80 -36.74
C TRP A 872 29.56 -6.33 -36.81
N ARG A 873 29.22 -5.60 -37.89
CA ARG A 873 29.54 -4.17 -38.03
C ARG A 873 28.75 -3.30 -37.07
N TRP A 874 27.65 -3.80 -36.50
CA TRP A 874 26.87 -3.10 -35.46
C TRP A 874 27.63 -2.90 -34.15
N ARG A 875 28.85 -3.42 -34.06
CA ARG A 875 29.79 -3.22 -32.95
C ARG A 875 30.68 -1.99 -33.11
N TYR A 876 30.63 -1.32 -34.27
CA TYR A 876 31.41 -0.14 -34.56
C TYR A 876 31.11 0.97 -33.53
N GLU A 877 32.14 1.49 -32.88
CA GLU A 877 32.09 2.53 -31.82
C GLU A 877 31.32 2.18 -30.53
N VAL A 878 30.53 1.10 -30.51
CA VAL A 878 29.66 0.72 -29.36
C VAL A 878 29.94 -0.68 -28.80
N ALA A 879 30.94 -1.38 -29.33
CA ALA A 879 31.30 -2.75 -28.94
C ALA A 879 30.09 -3.70 -28.96
N ASP A 880 29.80 -4.44 -27.89
CA ASP A 880 28.79 -5.51 -27.93
C ASP A 880 27.34 -5.03 -27.69
N LEU A 881 27.12 -3.73 -27.40
CA LEU A 881 25.84 -3.19 -26.90
C LEU A 881 24.60 -3.62 -27.72
N TYR A 882 24.61 -3.41 -29.04
CA TYR A 882 23.47 -3.73 -29.91
C TYR A 882 23.55 -5.12 -30.51
N HIS A 883 24.73 -5.52 -30.99
CA HIS A 883 24.95 -6.83 -31.63
C HIS A 883 24.61 -7.99 -30.69
N GLN A 884 25.11 -7.98 -29.45
CA GLN A 884 24.82 -9.04 -28.47
C GLN A 884 23.33 -9.10 -28.13
N ARG A 885 22.69 -7.94 -27.99
CA ARG A 885 21.27 -7.84 -27.65
C ARG A 885 20.37 -8.35 -28.77
N PHE A 886 20.68 -8.03 -30.02
CA PHE A 886 19.98 -8.55 -31.19
C PHE A 886 20.07 -10.08 -31.26
N TRP A 887 21.30 -10.63 -31.22
CA TRP A 887 21.52 -12.07 -31.38
C TRP A 887 20.95 -12.91 -30.24
N ASN A 888 21.12 -12.49 -28.98
CA ASN A 888 20.53 -13.23 -27.86
C ASN A 888 19.00 -13.29 -27.95
N GLN A 889 18.37 -12.17 -28.31
CA GLN A 889 16.91 -12.13 -28.45
C GLN A 889 16.45 -12.93 -29.67
N LEU A 890 17.09 -12.77 -30.82
CA LEU A 890 16.74 -13.50 -32.04
C LEU A 890 16.86 -15.01 -31.82
N LEU A 891 18.00 -15.50 -31.32
CA LEU A 891 18.18 -16.93 -31.12
C LEU A 891 17.23 -17.49 -30.06
N SER A 892 16.88 -16.72 -29.01
CA SER A 892 15.87 -17.13 -28.04
C SER A 892 14.45 -17.27 -28.62
N ILE A 893 14.18 -16.59 -29.74
CA ILE A 893 12.89 -16.64 -30.45
C ILE A 893 12.88 -17.79 -31.46
N VAL A 894 13.99 -17.98 -32.19
CA VAL A 894 14.15 -19.07 -33.17
C VAL A 894 14.19 -20.42 -32.45
N MET A 895 14.91 -20.50 -31.33
CA MET A 895 14.94 -21.67 -30.48
C MET A 895 13.61 -21.87 -29.77
N GLU A 896 13.18 -23.12 -29.62
CA GLU A 896 12.06 -23.43 -28.75
C GLU A 896 12.45 -23.22 -27.28
N LYS A 897 11.55 -22.62 -26.49
CA LYS A 897 11.73 -22.55 -25.04
C LYS A 897 11.85 -23.98 -24.46
N PRO A 898 12.90 -24.31 -23.71
CA PRO A 898 13.10 -25.64 -23.16
C PRO A 898 11.92 -26.02 -22.25
N PHE A 899 11.52 -27.29 -22.29
CA PHE A 899 10.54 -27.83 -21.35
C PHE A 899 11.20 -28.09 -19.99
N ALA A 900 10.47 -27.82 -18.91
CA ALA A 900 10.93 -28.04 -17.54
C ALA A 900 11.21 -29.53 -17.25
N LEU A 901 10.35 -30.40 -17.81
CA LEU A 901 10.54 -31.85 -17.83
C LEU A 901 10.51 -32.34 -19.28
N ASN A 902 11.49 -33.16 -19.66
CA ASN A 902 11.59 -33.69 -21.02
C ASN A 902 12.11 -35.12 -21.01
N GLN A 903 11.24 -36.06 -21.36
CA GLN A 903 11.53 -37.49 -21.51
C GLN A 903 11.33 -37.93 -22.97
N GLU A 904 11.41 -39.23 -23.26
CA GLU A 904 11.35 -39.74 -24.64
C GLU A 904 9.97 -39.49 -25.29
N GLN A 905 8.87 -39.84 -24.62
CA GLN A 905 7.51 -39.69 -25.17
C GLN A 905 6.77 -38.42 -24.68
N LEU A 906 7.16 -37.86 -23.52
CA LEU A 906 6.49 -36.71 -22.90
C LEU A 906 7.46 -35.56 -22.61
N SER A 907 7.10 -34.35 -23.02
CA SER A 907 7.69 -33.10 -22.51
C SER A 907 6.61 -32.22 -21.91
N MET A 908 6.87 -31.62 -20.75
CA MET A 908 5.90 -30.77 -20.08
C MET A 908 6.54 -29.56 -19.40
N ASP A 909 5.78 -28.47 -19.38
CA ASP A 909 6.17 -27.17 -18.86
C ASP A 909 4.92 -26.41 -18.38
N ALA A 910 5.07 -25.66 -17.30
CA ALA A 910 3.99 -24.87 -16.69
C ALA A 910 4.26 -23.35 -16.78
N GLY A 911 5.21 -22.92 -17.61
CA GLY A 911 5.57 -21.50 -17.73
C GLY A 911 6.42 -21.00 -16.56
N GLY A 912 7.27 -21.88 -16.03
CA GLY A 912 8.02 -21.71 -14.79
C GLY A 912 7.51 -22.66 -13.71
N SER A 913 8.27 -22.83 -12.63
CA SER A 913 7.84 -23.68 -11.52
C SER A 913 7.00 -22.96 -10.47
N ILE A 914 6.84 -21.63 -10.57
CA ILE A 914 6.25 -20.81 -9.51
C ILE A 914 5.33 -19.73 -10.08
N HIS A 915 4.11 -19.67 -9.57
CA HIS A 915 3.03 -18.90 -10.16
C HIS A 915 2.38 -17.95 -9.16
N ASP A 916 1.83 -16.86 -9.68
CA ASP A 916 0.95 -15.97 -8.92
C ASP A 916 -0.47 -16.59 -8.94
N PRO A 917 -1.15 -16.73 -7.79
CA PRO A 917 -2.51 -17.31 -7.72
C PRO A 917 -3.52 -16.62 -8.64
N ARG A 918 -3.25 -15.38 -9.07
CA ARG A 918 -4.15 -14.55 -9.89
C ARG A 918 -3.72 -14.42 -11.34
N LYS A 919 -2.68 -15.14 -11.78
CA LYS A 919 -2.31 -15.23 -13.20
C LYS A 919 -2.70 -16.60 -13.74
N MET A 920 -3.13 -16.61 -14.99
CA MET A 920 -3.28 -17.87 -15.73
C MET A 920 -1.91 -18.53 -15.83
N ILE A 921 -1.87 -19.82 -15.51
CA ILE A 921 -0.67 -20.64 -15.58
C ILE A 921 -0.72 -21.36 -16.93
N PRO A 922 0.15 -21.01 -17.89
CA PRO A 922 0.16 -21.64 -19.19
C PRO A 922 0.79 -23.03 -19.08
N LEU A 923 0.03 -24.05 -19.45
CA LEU A 923 0.47 -25.43 -19.52
C LEU A 923 0.86 -25.75 -20.96
N ARG A 924 2.06 -26.29 -21.14
CA ARG A 924 2.60 -26.65 -22.44
C ARG A 924 3.12 -28.07 -22.40
N VAL A 925 2.57 -28.91 -23.25
CA VAL A 925 2.85 -30.35 -23.29
C VAL A 925 3.19 -30.76 -24.71
N ARG A 926 4.19 -31.61 -24.89
CA ARG A 926 4.45 -32.27 -26.17
C ARG A 926 4.42 -33.78 -26.00
N LEU A 927 3.62 -34.42 -26.84
CA LEU A 927 3.50 -35.87 -26.91
C LEU A 927 4.21 -36.40 -28.16
N ARG A 928 4.84 -37.57 -28.03
CA ARG A 928 5.57 -38.27 -29.09
C ARG A 928 5.29 -39.77 -29.05
N ASP A 929 5.37 -40.42 -30.21
CA ASP A 929 5.29 -41.87 -30.34
C ASP A 929 6.59 -42.57 -29.84
N LEU A 930 6.60 -43.90 -29.81
CA LEU A 930 7.76 -44.73 -29.44
C LEU A 930 8.97 -44.55 -30.38
N GLN A 931 8.76 -43.99 -31.56
CA GLN A 931 9.81 -43.68 -32.53
C GLN A 931 10.28 -42.21 -32.42
N GLY A 932 9.72 -41.43 -31.50
CA GLY A 932 10.04 -40.03 -31.24
C GLY A 932 9.37 -39.03 -32.18
N ASN A 933 8.41 -39.45 -33.00
CA ASN A 933 7.69 -38.56 -33.93
C ASN A 933 6.44 -37.95 -33.27
N SER A 934 5.99 -36.82 -33.81
CA SER A 934 4.73 -36.20 -33.39
C SER A 934 3.52 -37.03 -33.84
N PRO A 935 2.48 -37.16 -33.01
CA PRO A 935 1.25 -37.84 -33.39
C PRO A 935 0.55 -37.11 -34.56
N PRO A 936 -0.05 -37.84 -35.52
CA PRO A 936 -0.77 -37.23 -36.65
C PRO A 936 -2.10 -36.57 -36.20
N PRO A 937 -2.56 -35.49 -36.86
CA PRO A 937 -3.93 -34.97 -36.67
C PRO A 937 -4.99 -35.95 -37.23
N GLU A 938 -6.19 -36.12 -36.66
CA GLU A 938 -6.79 -35.52 -35.44
C GLU A 938 -6.11 -35.99 -34.14
N TYR A 939 -5.76 -35.05 -33.26
CA TYR A 939 -5.01 -35.35 -32.04
C TYR A 939 -5.86 -36.11 -31.01
N ALA A 940 -5.24 -37.07 -30.31
CA ALA A 940 -5.83 -37.77 -29.17
C ALA A 940 -6.22 -36.81 -28.03
N GLU A 941 -7.25 -37.17 -27.26
CA GLU A 941 -7.65 -36.44 -26.06
C GLU A 941 -6.51 -36.46 -25.03
N ALA A 942 -6.02 -35.28 -24.66
CA ALA A 942 -4.97 -35.11 -23.66
C ALA A 942 -5.44 -34.15 -22.56
N ASP A 943 -5.30 -34.55 -21.31
CA ASP A 943 -5.65 -33.74 -20.14
C ASP A 943 -4.42 -33.53 -19.25
N ALA A 944 -4.22 -32.31 -18.77
CA ALA A 944 -3.31 -32.03 -17.67
C ALA A 944 -4.07 -32.18 -16.35
N LEU A 945 -3.55 -33.01 -15.45
CA LEU A 945 -4.09 -33.19 -14.11
C LEU A 945 -3.23 -32.45 -13.10
N ILE A 946 -3.87 -31.58 -12.32
CA ILE A 946 -3.23 -30.81 -11.26
C ILE A 946 -3.52 -31.49 -9.93
N TRP A 947 -2.47 -31.94 -9.28
CA TRP A 947 -2.49 -32.65 -8.00
C TRP A 947 -2.12 -31.69 -6.87
N LYS A 948 -2.84 -31.80 -5.76
CA LYS A 948 -2.42 -31.29 -4.46
C LYS A 948 -2.30 -32.48 -3.53
N ASP A 949 -1.11 -32.72 -3.01
CA ASP A 949 -0.76 -33.93 -2.27
C ASP A 949 -1.05 -35.23 -3.07
N GLN A 950 -2.17 -35.90 -2.79
CA GLN A 950 -2.60 -37.14 -3.48
C GLN A 950 -3.93 -36.99 -4.21
N GLU A 951 -4.56 -35.80 -4.19
CA GLU A 951 -5.87 -35.55 -4.80
C GLU A 951 -5.73 -34.69 -6.05
N VAL A 952 -6.49 -35.00 -7.10
CA VAL A 952 -6.59 -34.17 -8.30
C VAL A 952 -7.55 -33.02 -8.01
N VAL A 953 -7.02 -31.79 -7.98
CA VAL A 953 -7.80 -30.58 -7.70
C VAL A 953 -8.33 -29.89 -8.96
N ALA A 954 -7.70 -30.14 -10.12
CA ALA A 954 -8.15 -29.63 -11.40
C ALA A 954 -7.75 -30.56 -12.55
N THR A 955 -8.62 -30.66 -13.54
CA THR A 955 -8.37 -31.35 -14.82
C THR A 955 -8.52 -30.32 -15.92
N VAL A 956 -7.47 -30.12 -16.70
CA VAL A 956 -7.38 -29.09 -17.73
C VAL A 956 -7.30 -29.79 -19.09
N PRO A 957 -8.31 -29.65 -19.96
CA PRO A 957 -8.23 -30.21 -21.30
C PRO A 957 -7.14 -29.46 -22.09
N LEU A 958 -6.24 -30.21 -22.71
CA LEU A 958 -5.16 -29.66 -23.52
C LEU A 958 -5.58 -29.68 -24.99
N GLN A 959 -5.47 -28.53 -25.65
CA GLN A 959 -5.81 -28.39 -27.06
C GLN A 959 -4.54 -28.49 -27.91
N GLY A 960 -4.53 -29.43 -28.85
CA GLY A 960 -3.49 -29.52 -29.88
C GLY A 960 -3.70 -28.42 -30.94
N MET A 961 -2.66 -27.64 -31.26
CA MET A 961 -2.74 -26.69 -32.36
C MET A 961 -2.30 -27.38 -33.66
N GLU A 962 -3.16 -27.41 -34.69
CA GLU A 962 -2.92 -28.07 -35.99
C GLU A 962 -1.58 -27.68 -36.64
N SER A 963 -1.09 -26.47 -36.37
CA SER A 963 0.16 -25.94 -36.90
C SER A 963 1.43 -26.42 -36.18
N THR A 964 1.35 -27.02 -34.99
CA THR A 964 2.51 -27.18 -34.07
C THR A 964 2.97 -28.62 -33.83
N ASN A 965 2.51 -29.60 -34.64
CA ASN A 965 3.00 -30.99 -34.65
C ASN A 965 3.21 -31.60 -33.25
N GLY A 966 2.12 -31.89 -32.54
CA GLY A 966 2.14 -32.63 -31.27
C GLY A 966 2.38 -31.76 -30.02
N LEU A 967 2.35 -30.44 -30.15
CA LEU A 967 2.28 -29.51 -29.01
C LEU A 967 0.81 -29.29 -28.62
N PHE A 968 0.55 -29.46 -27.34
CA PHE A 968 -0.72 -29.22 -26.69
C PHE A 968 -0.56 -28.10 -25.67
N ALA A 969 -1.56 -27.21 -25.63
CA ALA A 969 -1.58 -26.09 -24.71
C ALA A 969 -2.88 -26.08 -23.90
N GLY A 970 -2.78 -25.64 -22.66
CA GLY A 970 -3.93 -25.39 -21.80
C GLY A 970 -3.59 -24.30 -20.80
N GLU A 971 -4.57 -23.83 -20.06
CA GLU A 971 -4.38 -22.81 -19.03
C GLU A 971 -5.14 -23.21 -17.78
N VAL A 972 -4.50 -23.05 -16.61
CA VAL A 972 -5.16 -23.23 -15.32
C VAL A 972 -5.18 -21.92 -14.54
N PHE A 973 -6.29 -21.64 -13.87
CA PHE A 973 -6.51 -20.44 -13.08
C PHE A 973 -7.26 -20.79 -11.79
N GLY A 974 -7.10 -19.97 -10.75
CA GLY A 974 -7.85 -20.11 -9.50
C GLY A 974 -7.30 -21.21 -8.57
N LEU A 975 -6.02 -21.54 -8.69
CA LEU A 975 -5.36 -22.41 -7.71
C LEU A 975 -5.05 -21.59 -6.45
N GLU A 976 -5.42 -22.13 -5.30
CA GLU A 976 -5.05 -21.57 -3.99
C GLU A 976 -3.52 -21.59 -3.80
N PRO A 977 -2.96 -20.77 -2.90
CA PRO A 977 -1.56 -20.88 -2.53
C PRO A 977 -1.19 -22.27 -2.01
N GLY A 978 -0.07 -22.82 -2.47
CA GLY A 978 0.37 -24.17 -2.09
C GLY A 978 1.34 -24.81 -3.08
N ASP A 979 1.80 -26.00 -2.73
CA ASP A 979 2.60 -26.85 -3.61
C ASP A 979 1.67 -27.80 -4.39
N TYR A 980 1.89 -27.88 -5.70
CA TYR A 980 1.11 -28.66 -6.64
C TYR A 980 2.02 -29.49 -7.54
N GLN A 981 1.45 -30.48 -8.20
CA GLN A 981 2.13 -31.28 -9.20
C GLN A 981 1.26 -31.41 -10.44
N MET A 982 1.84 -31.38 -11.63
CA MET A 982 1.14 -31.62 -12.88
C MET A 982 1.56 -32.96 -13.48
N SER A 983 0.58 -33.77 -13.89
CA SER A 983 0.80 -34.92 -14.77
C SER A 983 -0.06 -34.80 -16.03
N VAL A 984 0.22 -35.61 -17.05
CA VAL A 984 -0.50 -35.58 -18.33
C VAL A 984 -1.11 -36.95 -18.58
N ARG A 985 -2.42 -36.99 -18.80
CA ARG A 985 -3.16 -38.18 -19.22
C ARG A 985 -3.38 -38.13 -20.73
N ALA A 986 -2.80 -39.09 -21.45
CA ALA A 986 -2.97 -39.26 -22.90
C ALA A 986 -3.10 -40.76 -23.24
N PRO A 987 -4.30 -41.36 -23.15
CA PRO A 987 -4.50 -42.81 -23.17
C PRO A 987 -4.03 -43.50 -24.46
N ASP A 988 -4.04 -42.78 -25.59
CA ASP A 988 -3.66 -43.33 -26.90
C ASP A 988 -2.14 -43.37 -27.12
N ILE A 989 -1.35 -42.72 -26.26
CA ILE A 989 0.10 -42.51 -26.45
C ILE A 989 0.93 -42.95 -25.23
N LEU A 990 0.43 -42.72 -24.02
CA LEU A 990 1.12 -43.02 -22.76
C LEU A 990 0.42 -44.17 -22.01
N ASP A 991 1.20 -45.11 -21.49
CA ASP A 991 0.70 -46.19 -20.64
C ASP A 991 0.21 -45.64 -19.28
N GLU A 992 -0.81 -46.28 -18.68
CA GLU A 992 -1.39 -45.87 -17.39
C GLU A 992 -0.37 -45.80 -16.23
N MET A 993 0.72 -46.57 -16.30
CA MET A 993 1.81 -46.53 -15.32
C MET A 993 2.73 -45.31 -15.50
N GLU A 994 3.04 -44.91 -16.74
CA GLU A 994 3.90 -43.74 -17.02
C GLU A 994 3.24 -42.42 -16.59
N PHE A 995 1.91 -42.37 -16.68
CA PHE A 995 1.08 -41.27 -16.18
C PHE A 995 1.24 -40.99 -14.68
N ALA A 996 1.47 -42.03 -13.85
CA ALA A 996 1.53 -41.90 -12.39
C ALA A 996 2.91 -41.47 -11.86
N GLU A 997 3.98 -41.81 -12.59
CA GLU A 997 5.36 -41.54 -12.16
C GLU A 997 5.87 -40.17 -12.61
N GLN A 998 5.35 -39.62 -13.71
CA GLN A 998 5.86 -38.39 -14.31
C GLN A 998 5.09 -37.15 -13.81
N LYS A 999 5.58 -36.55 -12.73
CA LYS A 999 4.99 -35.35 -12.12
C LYS A 999 5.92 -34.14 -12.16
N LEU A 1000 5.44 -33.03 -12.72
CA LEU A 1000 6.14 -31.73 -12.71
C LEU A 1000 5.71 -30.93 -11.48
N PRO A 1001 6.61 -30.60 -10.54
CA PRO A 1001 6.27 -29.76 -9.40
C PRO A 1001 6.04 -28.31 -9.83
N MET A 1002 5.01 -27.69 -9.26
CA MET A 1002 4.71 -26.27 -9.40
C MET A 1002 4.27 -25.70 -8.04
N LYS A 1003 4.49 -24.42 -7.80
CA LYS A 1003 4.12 -23.75 -6.55
C LYS A 1003 3.33 -22.48 -6.82
N VAL A 1004 2.21 -22.33 -6.15
CA VAL A 1004 1.44 -21.09 -6.18
C VAL A 1004 1.84 -20.25 -4.97
N LYS A 1005 2.33 -19.03 -5.21
CA LYS A 1005 2.80 -18.12 -4.17
C LYS A 1005 1.67 -17.79 -3.19
N ALA A 1006 2.01 -17.75 -1.90
CA ALA A 1006 1.14 -17.10 -0.92
C ALA A 1006 1.03 -15.61 -1.26
N VAL A 1007 -0.19 -15.07 -1.17
CA VAL A 1007 -0.39 -13.62 -1.27
C VAL A 1007 0.34 -12.99 -0.10
N THR A 1008 1.44 -12.28 -0.39
CA THR A 1008 2.15 -11.53 0.63
C THR A 1008 1.26 -10.37 1.06
N ASN A 1009 1.11 -10.21 2.36
CA ASN A 1009 0.30 -9.13 2.90
C ASN A 1009 1.10 -7.83 2.84
N GLU A 1010 0.72 -6.96 1.92
CA GLU A 1010 1.41 -5.68 1.70
C GLU A 1010 0.80 -4.55 2.55
N GLU A 1011 -0.34 -4.78 3.21
CA GLU A 1011 -1.03 -3.76 4.02
C GLU A 1011 -0.19 -3.27 5.20
N ARG A 1012 0.63 -4.15 5.77
CA ARG A 1012 1.50 -3.80 6.90
C ARG A 1012 2.85 -3.20 6.50
N ASN A 1013 3.09 -3.00 5.21
CA ASN A 1013 4.31 -2.33 4.74
C ASN A 1013 4.28 -0.82 5.04
N PHE A 1014 3.09 -0.22 5.15
CA PHE A 1014 2.93 1.20 5.48
C PHE A 1014 2.01 1.34 6.69
N LEU A 1015 2.59 1.76 7.81
CA LEU A 1015 1.87 1.85 9.08
C LEU A 1015 1.17 3.20 9.30
N THR A 1016 1.29 4.14 8.36
CA THR A 1016 0.72 5.49 8.47
C THR A 1016 -0.54 5.64 7.63
N CYS A 1017 -1.46 6.50 8.05
CA CYS A 1017 -2.60 6.88 7.23
C CYS A 1017 -2.15 7.73 6.02
N ASN A 1018 -2.65 7.40 4.83
CA ASN A 1018 -2.41 8.17 3.62
C ASN A 1018 -3.41 9.33 3.49
N GLU A 1019 -3.24 10.36 4.33
CA GLU A 1019 -4.13 11.53 4.37
C GLU A 1019 -4.18 12.27 3.02
N SER A 1020 -3.07 12.29 2.26
CA SER A 1020 -2.98 12.94 0.95
C SER A 1020 -3.91 12.30 -0.06
N LEU A 1021 -3.86 10.97 -0.20
CA LEU A 1021 -4.72 10.23 -1.13
C LEU A 1021 -6.20 10.45 -0.80
N LEU A 1022 -6.57 10.36 0.47
CA LEU A 1022 -7.95 10.53 0.90
C LEU A 1022 -8.46 11.96 0.67
N THR A 1023 -7.63 12.96 0.93
CA THR A 1023 -7.95 14.37 0.64
C THR A 1023 -8.18 14.58 -0.85
N GLU A 1024 -7.28 14.09 -1.71
CA GLU A 1024 -7.42 14.21 -3.16
C GLU A 1024 -8.66 13.47 -3.70
N MET A 1025 -8.99 12.30 -3.18
CA MET A 1025 -10.21 11.56 -3.54
C MET A 1025 -11.47 12.35 -3.19
N ALA A 1026 -11.53 12.91 -1.98
CA ALA A 1026 -12.66 13.69 -1.53
C ALA A 1026 -12.82 14.97 -2.40
N ASP A 1027 -11.73 15.70 -2.62
CA ASP A 1027 -11.74 16.94 -3.41
C ASP A 1027 -12.16 16.68 -4.87
N LEU A 1028 -11.65 15.62 -5.51
CA LEU A 1028 -11.98 15.27 -6.90
C LEU A 1028 -13.45 14.86 -7.07
N SER A 1029 -14.04 14.19 -6.08
CA SER A 1029 -15.45 13.78 -6.10
C SER A 1029 -16.42 14.89 -5.68
N GLY A 1030 -15.93 16.01 -5.12
CA GLY A 1030 -16.75 17.08 -4.57
C GLY A 1030 -17.18 16.89 -3.11
N GLY A 1031 -16.58 15.92 -2.41
CA GLY A 1031 -16.73 15.71 -0.97
C GLY A 1031 -15.69 16.46 -0.13
N VAL A 1032 -15.49 16.02 1.12
CA VAL A 1032 -14.54 16.61 2.07
C VAL A 1032 -13.86 15.51 2.89
N TYR A 1033 -12.56 15.67 3.14
CA TYR A 1033 -11.79 14.80 4.03
C TYR A 1033 -11.92 15.20 5.49
N PHE A 1034 -12.10 14.21 6.37
CA PHE A 1034 -12.18 14.37 7.81
C PHE A 1034 -11.12 13.52 8.51
N ASN A 1035 -10.40 14.12 9.46
CA ASN A 1035 -9.62 13.35 10.42
C ASN A 1035 -10.55 12.60 11.39
N GLU A 1036 -10.04 11.52 11.98
CA GLU A 1036 -10.74 10.75 13.02
C GLU A 1036 -11.30 11.64 14.15
N GLU A 1037 -10.56 12.65 14.61
CA GLU A 1037 -11.00 13.58 15.66
C GLU A 1037 -12.14 14.54 15.25
N ASN A 1038 -12.39 14.68 13.93
CA ASN A 1038 -13.37 15.62 13.38
C ASN A 1038 -14.65 14.92 12.90
N PHE A 1039 -14.83 13.64 13.25
CA PHE A 1039 -15.96 12.81 12.81
C PHE A 1039 -17.33 13.47 13.07
N ARG A 1040 -17.48 14.27 14.13
CA ARG A 1040 -18.73 14.98 14.44
C ARG A 1040 -19.17 15.95 13.33
N HIS A 1041 -18.22 16.58 12.63
CA HIS A 1041 -18.55 17.55 11.57
C HIS A 1041 -19.14 16.89 10.33
N LEU A 1042 -18.92 15.59 10.12
CA LEU A 1042 -19.53 14.84 9.03
C LEU A 1042 -21.07 14.94 9.07
N LYS A 1043 -21.65 15.01 10.27
CA LYS A 1043 -23.10 15.17 10.47
C LYS A 1043 -23.64 16.44 9.82
N GLU A 1044 -22.92 17.56 9.95
CA GLU A 1044 -23.34 18.85 9.42
C GLU A 1044 -23.38 18.84 7.88
N VAL A 1045 -22.50 18.05 7.26
CA VAL A 1045 -22.38 17.95 5.81
C VAL A 1045 -23.35 16.93 5.21
N LEU A 1046 -23.71 15.87 5.95
CA LEU A 1046 -24.67 14.86 5.49
C LEU A 1046 -26.14 15.29 5.65
N ARG A 1047 -26.48 16.09 6.68
CA ARG A 1047 -27.87 16.54 6.93
C ARG A 1047 -28.61 17.13 5.71
N PRO A 1048 -27.99 17.99 4.87
CA PRO A 1048 -28.68 18.60 3.73
C PRO A 1048 -29.03 17.63 2.59
N ILE A 1049 -28.52 16.39 2.60
CA ILE A 1049 -28.70 15.41 1.52
C ILE A 1049 -30.13 14.84 1.51
N SER A 1050 -30.82 14.86 2.65
CA SER A 1050 -32.23 14.45 2.76
C SER A 1050 -33.16 15.63 3.00
N SER A 1051 -34.34 15.55 2.39
CA SER A 1051 -35.44 16.52 2.58
C SER A 1051 -36.68 15.91 3.23
N GLY A 1052 -36.68 14.59 3.51
CA GLY A 1052 -37.86 13.85 3.95
C GLY A 1052 -37.98 13.62 5.47
N ARG A 1053 -39.22 13.42 5.95
CA ARG A 1053 -39.54 13.05 7.36
C ARG A 1053 -40.62 11.97 7.42
N ILE A 1054 -40.54 11.07 8.41
CA ILE A 1054 -41.60 10.10 8.72
C ILE A 1054 -42.63 10.77 9.63
N ILE A 1055 -43.86 10.94 9.14
CA ILE A 1055 -44.98 11.35 9.98
C ILE A 1055 -45.74 10.08 10.37
N ILE A 1056 -45.46 9.56 11.56
CA ILE A 1056 -46.26 8.48 12.16
C ILE A 1056 -47.55 9.13 12.65
N THR A 1057 -48.64 8.91 11.90
CA THR A 1057 -49.96 9.38 12.34
C THR A 1057 -50.68 8.23 13.03
N GLU A 1058 -50.89 8.36 14.33
CA GLU A 1058 -51.64 7.40 15.13
C GLU A 1058 -53.13 7.76 15.13
N ILE A 1059 -53.96 6.96 14.45
CA ILE A 1059 -55.41 7.12 14.51
C ILE A 1059 -55.96 6.20 15.61
N ILE A 1060 -56.47 6.78 16.68
CA ILE A 1060 -57.02 6.08 17.83
C ILE A 1060 -58.40 5.50 17.46
N LEU A 1061 -58.46 4.24 17.01
CA LEU A 1061 -59.68 3.63 16.46
C LEU A 1061 -60.81 3.54 17.48
N TRP A 1062 -60.53 3.24 18.74
CA TRP A 1062 -61.55 3.07 19.78
C TRP A 1062 -62.26 4.38 20.18
N GLN A 1063 -61.65 5.54 19.91
CA GLN A 1063 -62.27 6.86 20.11
C GLN A 1063 -62.97 7.37 18.85
N SER A 1064 -62.89 6.62 17.74
CA SER A 1064 -63.53 7.03 16.49
C SER A 1064 -65.04 6.76 16.51
N PHE A 1065 -65.82 7.67 15.93
CA PHE A 1065 -67.25 7.46 15.69
C PHE A 1065 -67.51 6.20 14.85
N GLY A 1066 -66.60 5.85 13.93
CA GLY A 1066 -66.72 4.65 13.09
C GLY A 1066 -66.74 3.35 13.90
N TRP A 1067 -65.87 3.23 14.91
CA TRP A 1067 -65.84 2.05 15.78
C TRP A 1067 -67.11 1.93 16.64
N LEU A 1068 -67.60 3.06 17.16
CA LEU A 1068 -68.87 3.11 17.89
C LEU A 1068 -70.05 2.70 16.99
N ILE A 1069 -70.12 3.26 15.78
CA ILE A 1069 -71.16 2.92 14.78
C ILE A 1069 -71.10 1.43 14.45
N PHE A 1070 -69.91 0.85 14.30
CA PHE A 1070 -69.75 -0.58 14.04
C PHE A 1070 -70.35 -1.44 15.17
N VAL A 1071 -69.99 -1.19 16.43
CA VAL A 1071 -70.54 -1.93 17.59
C VAL A 1071 -72.06 -1.74 17.70
N VAL A 1072 -72.55 -0.51 17.57
CA VAL A 1072 -73.99 -0.20 17.63
C VAL A 1072 -74.74 -0.87 16.48
N SER A 1073 -74.17 -0.90 15.27
CA SER A 1073 -74.79 -1.54 14.10
C SER A 1073 -74.93 -3.05 14.26
N LEU A 1074 -73.95 -3.73 14.88
CA LEU A 1074 -74.03 -5.15 15.20
C LEU A 1074 -75.17 -5.43 16.19
N LEU A 1075 -75.27 -4.63 17.27
CA LEU A 1075 -76.34 -4.76 18.27
C LEU A 1075 -77.72 -4.39 17.69
N ALA A 1076 -77.79 -3.37 16.83
CA ALA A 1076 -79.03 -2.94 16.19
C ALA A 1076 -79.52 -3.97 15.16
N LEU A 1077 -78.61 -4.54 14.36
CA LEU A 1077 -78.93 -5.61 13.42
C LEU A 1077 -79.41 -6.87 14.15
N GLU A 1078 -78.72 -7.22 15.24
CA GLU A 1078 -79.13 -8.31 16.12
C GLU A 1078 -80.55 -8.07 16.69
N MET A 1079 -80.82 -6.88 17.22
CA MET A 1079 -82.13 -6.51 17.76
C MET A 1079 -83.23 -6.52 16.68
N PHE A 1080 -82.93 -6.00 15.49
CA PHE A 1080 -83.84 -6.01 14.35
C PHE A 1080 -84.21 -7.44 13.92
N LEU A 1081 -83.21 -8.33 13.83
CA LEU A 1081 -83.42 -9.74 13.51
C LEU A 1081 -84.22 -10.46 14.61
N ARG A 1082 -83.99 -10.13 15.89
CA ARG A 1082 -84.80 -10.64 17.01
C ARG A 1082 -86.26 -10.17 16.94
N LYS A 1083 -86.50 -8.88 16.63
CA LYS A 1083 -87.84 -8.32 16.49
C LYS A 1083 -88.60 -8.96 15.32
N ARG A 1084 -87.92 -9.13 14.17
CA ARG A 1084 -88.50 -9.80 12.99
C ARG A 1084 -88.81 -11.28 13.23
N ALA A 1085 -88.05 -11.94 14.11
CA ALA A 1085 -88.27 -13.32 14.52
C ALA A 1085 -89.29 -13.48 15.67
N GLY A 1086 -89.91 -12.38 16.15
CA GLY A 1086 -90.92 -12.42 17.22
C GLY A 1086 -90.37 -12.72 18.62
N MET A 1087 -89.08 -12.46 18.86
CA MET A 1087 -88.39 -12.74 20.13
C MET A 1087 -88.33 -11.53 21.10
N LEU A 1088 -88.93 -10.41 20.73
CA LEU A 1088 -88.94 -9.14 21.47
C LEU A 1088 -90.37 -8.67 21.76
#